data_AF-A0A7T3PCP5-F1
#
_entry.id   AF-A0A7T3PCP5-F1
#
_cell.length_a   1.000
_cell.length_b   1.000
_cell.length_c   1.000
_cell.angle_alpha   90.00
_cell.angle_beta   90.00
_cell.angle_gamma   90.00
#
_symmetry.space_group_name_H-M   'P 1'
#
loop_
_entity.id
_entity.type
_entity.pdbx_description
1 polymer ?
#
loop_
_entity_poly.entity_id
_entity_poly.type
_entity_poly.pdbx_seq_one_letter_code
_entity_poly.pdbx_strand_id
1 'polypeptide(L)'
;NDKLSKYCKIFLNKLYSMQGNLILKYIYSWLLNIKNKMIKSYVIIMYFSRQFASIKNKNFLIVQRLNENSRSNDLNVERLDFKLIFLKYFKMDFKRFYTINIFSKQLNIKSFSNFNKQNLNPWFVTGFCDGEASFSISIYKNTKLKTGWGVNTIFQIELHVCDLELIKQFQEFFNCGIIVLNKTRQKASFRVNSLQELINKIIPHFLNYPLLTQKAADFVLFKQIVELMNNKVHLTVNGLQQIINIRASMNLGLSDLHKFNFPNYNPGPIIETTKILDSNWIAGFASGEGSFFVSIFKYKTTLEHVVRLYFNITQHERDFKLLNLIAQYLGIGNIYKNYKYPAFEFKVNQFEEIKKIIFFFKTHPIYGVKSLDFQDFFRIADLMKEGKHLTVDGLNEIRIIKSQMNKNRNQKNKSINLEKEFNNSKDKLDRFPKKSKLSKEFTKLEPKEQLEWFNQWLVGFTDGDGSFTLSKSNKKWQLIFKISQNKYNLRILNYIKSQLSIGNITLEKKSNMSNFKVTKLEHIGKYIIPIFDKYPLLTTKQYNYERFKKAYYIMINKNITTFEKNSKLNELKLLKPELSYISPIFKVSLNELKNIENIEKNIKNISKNLTKPWIIGFIEAEGSFYITKKDINRYEMGFGITQKLDYHILYCIKYLLCLKCNIRKKEKHNYYILDTTTKLDILNIIDYFQNNMKGMKSFEFKIWSKCINKSNSEKLDIQFILRKLKSN
;
A
#
# COMPACT_ATOMS: atom_id res chain seq x y z
N ASN A 1 39.16 10.41 21.38
CA ASN A 1 38.62 9.20 22.01
C ASN A 1 39.29 8.87 23.35
N ASP A 2 40.61 8.97 23.50
CA ASP A 2 41.29 8.57 24.75
C ASP A 2 41.02 9.46 25.98
N LYS A 3 40.95 10.79 25.82
CA LYS A 3 40.54 11.69 26.92
C LYS A 3 39.14 11.36 27.45
N LEU A 4 38.23 10.96 26.56
CA LEU A 4 36.85 10.61 26.91
C LEU A 4 36.76 9.23 27.57
N SER A 5 37.53 8.26 27.09
CA SER A 5 37.68 6.94 27.71
C SER A 5 38.22 7.05 29.14
N LYS A 6 39.24 7.90 29.36
CA LYS A 6 39.79 8.19 30.69
C LYS A 6 38.74 8.84 31.61
N TYR A 7 37.97 9.80 31.11
CA TYR A 7 36.89 10.46 31.86
C TYR A 7 35.77 9.49 32.25
N CYS A 8 35.37 8.60 31.34
CA CYS A 8 34.36 7.57 31.60
C CYS A 8 34.86 6.51 32.60
N LYS A 9 36.14 6.12 32.54
CA LYS A 9 36.73 5.19 33.53
C LYS A 9 36.76 5.79 34.94
N ILE A 10 37.10 7.07 35.07
CA ILE A 10 37.08 7.77 36.37
C ILE A 10 35.65 7.80 36.94
N PHE A 11 34.65 8.11 36.10
CA PHE A 11 33.25 8.08 36.50
C PHE A 11 32.80 6.69 36.96
N LEU A 12 33.10 5.64 36.18
CA LEU A 12 32.72 4.27 36.51
C LEU A 12 33.37 3.79 37.81
N ASN A 13 34.67 4.04 38.00
CA ASN A 13 35.37 3.66 39.22
C ASN A 13 34.76 4.34 40.46
N LYS A 14 34.37 5.61 40.34
CA LYS A 14 33.70 6.34 41.42
C LYS A 14 32.26 5.89 41.64
N LEU A 15 31.58 5.41 40.60
CA LEU A 15 30.25 4.82 40.71
C LEU A 15 30.28 3.47 41.44
N TYR A 16 31.30 2.65 41.16
CA TYR A 16 31.48 1.33 41.78
C TYR A 16 31.86 1.40 43.26
N SER A 17 32.39 2.53 43.74
CA SER A 17 32.77 2.72 45.15
C SER A 17 31.68 3.37 46.02
N MET A 18 30.52 3.72 45.46
CA MET A 18 29.43 4.39 46.19
C MET A 18 28.32 3.41 46.60
N GLN A 19 27.75 3.57 47.80
CA GLN A 19 26.59 2.80 48.27
C GLN A 19 25.36 3.70 48.51
N GLY A 20 24.17 3.19 48.20
CA GLY A 20 22.88 3.81 48.51
C GLY A 20 22.49 5.01 47.63
N ASN A 21 21.55 5.83 48.14
CA ASN A 21 20.87 6.92 47.42
C ASN A 21 21.79 8.04 46.85
N LEU A 22 23.07 8.05 47.23
CA LEU A 22 24.09 8.95 46.67
C LEU A 22 24.44 8.67 45.21
N ILE A 23 24.23 7.43 44.73
CA ILE A 23 24.51 7.03 43.34
C ILE A 23 23.63 7.84 42.37
N LEU A 24 22.35 8.04 42.69
CA LEU A 24 21.40 8.73 41.82
C LEU A 24 21.73 10.23 41.69
N LYS A 25 22.06 10.91 42.78
CA LYS A 25 22.50 12.32 42.75
C LYS A 25 23.80 12.49 41.96
N TYR A 26 24.74 11.55 42.09
CA TYR A 26 26.01 11.61 41.37
C TYR A 26 25.83 11.39 39.86
N ILE A 27 25.01 10.41 39.45
CA ILE A 27 24.63 10.19 38.04
C ILE A 27 23.94 11.44 37.48
N TYR A 28 23.02 12.02 38.23
CA TYR A 28 22.26 13.19 37.81
C TYR A 28 23.16 14.41 37.57
N SER A 29 24.04 14.72 38.54
CA SER A 29 25.00 15.82 38.43
C SER A 29 25.98 15.61 37.25
N TRP A 30 26.44 14.37 37.04
CA TRP A 30 27.34 14.03 35.93
C TRP A 30 26.69 14.19 34.56
N LEU A 31 25.42 13.77 34.40
CA LEU A 31 24.66 13.93 33.16
C LEU A 31 24.42 15.42 32.81
N LEU A 32 24.13 16.25 33.82
CA LEU A 32 24.04 17.71 33.67
C LEU A 32 25.36 18.32 33.19
N ASN A 33 26.48 17.86 33.76
CA ASN A 33 27.81 18.35 33.40
C ASN A 33 28.22 17.94 31.97
N ILE A 34 27.77 16.78 31.48
CA ILE A 34 27.98 16.33 30.10
C ILE A 34 27.11 17.10 29.10
N LYS A 35 25.85 17.38 29.45
CA LYS A 35 24.91 18.13 28.61
C LYS A 35 25.48 19.50 28.24
N ASN A 36 26.21 20.13 29.17
CA ASN A 36 26.81 21.44 28.96
C ASN A 36 28.15 21.42 28.20
N LYS A 37 28.78 20.25 27.97
CA LYS A 37 30.15 20.19 27.44
C LYS A 37 30.35 19.58 26.06
N MET A 38 29.44 18.79 25.47
CA MET A 38 29.67 18.26 24.11
C MET A 38 28.44 18.00 23.24
N ILE A 39 28.43 18.67 22.08
CA ILE A 39 27.68 18.31 20.88
C ILE A 39 28.53 17.29 20.09
N LYS A 40 27.92 16.15 19.73
CA LYS A 40 28.46 14.95 19.02
C LYS A 40 29.16 13.91 19.90
N SER A 41 28.49 12.78 20.11
CA SER A 41 28.95 11.47 19.57
C SER A 41 28.11 10.27 20.09
N TYR A 42 27.56 9.52 19.13
CA TYR A 42 26.84 8.25 19.26
C TYR A 42 27.63 7.14 19.99
N VAL A 43 28.96 7.31 20.09
CA VAL A 43 29.91 6.36 20.71
C VAL A 43 29.70 6.26 22.23
N ILE A 44 29.29 7.34 22.91
CA ILE A 44 29.04 7.34 24.37
C ILE A 44 27.85 6.43 24.70
N ILE A 45 26.77 6.50 23.91
CA ILE A 45 25.55 5.71 24.10
C ILE A 45 25.83 4.21 23.90
N MET A 46 26.66 3.85 22.91
CA MET A 46 27.06 2.47 22.67
C MET A 46 28.01 1.90 23.73
N TYR A 47 28.93 2.71 24.26
CA TYR A 47 29.86 2.29 25.31
C TYR A 47 29.16 2.02 26.64
N PHE A 48 28.24 2.92 27.06
CA PHE A 48 27.50 2.76 28.32
C PHE A 48 26.44 1.65 28.25
N SER A 49 25.74 1.49 27.12
CA SER A 49 24.76 0.41 26.97
C SER A 49 25.39 -1.00 27.04
N ARG A 50 26.64 -1.16 26.59
CA ARG A 50 27.41 -2.41 26.77
C ARG A 50 27.86 -2.64 28.20
N GLN A 51 28.30 -1.61 28.92
CA GLN A 51 28.74 -1.76 30.31
C GLN A 51 27.59 -1.93 31.31
N PHE A 52 26.44 -1.28 31.09
CA PHE A 52 25.24 -1.52 31.92
C PHE A 52 24.63 -2.92 31.69
N ALA A 53 24.84 -3.52 30.52
CA ALA A 53 24.47 -4.90 30.26
C ALA A 53 25.32 -5.91 31.06
N SER A 54 26.58 -5.57 31.40
CA SER A 54 27.43 -6.45 32.23
C SER A 54 27.06 -6.37 33.72
N ILE A 55 26.55 -5.22 34.20
CA ILE A 55 26.05 -5.04 35.57
C ILE A 55 24.81 -5.92 35.85
N LYS A 56 23.99 -6.20 34.81
CA LYS A 56 22.81 -7.07 34.92
C LYS A 56 23.11 -8.51 35.34
N ASN A 57 24.34 -8.99 35.11
CA ASN A 57 24.75 -10.36 35.44
C ASN A 57 25.41 -10.51 36.82
N LYS A 58 25.48 -9.45 37.64
CA LYS A 58 26.05 -9.52 39.00
C LYS A 58 25.05 -9.42 40.16
N ASN A 59 23.75 -9.30 39.92
CA ASN A 59 22.73 -9.18 40.98
C ASN A 59 21.90 -10.45 41.23
N PHE A 60 22.56 -11.62 41.19
CA PHE A 60 21.98 -12.87 41.69
C PHE A 60 22.67 -13.24 43.01
N LEU A 61 22.37 -12.53 44.11
CA LEU A 61 22.65 -12.94 45.51
C LEU A 61 22.20 -11.93 46.61
N ILE A 62 21.03 -11.29 46.49
CA ILE A 62 20.42 -10.52 47.61
C ILE A 62 18.93 -10.84 47.76
N VAL A 63 18.58 -12.13 47.75
CA VAL A 63 17.21 -12.59 48.11
C VAL A 63 17.24 -13.72 49.15
N GLN A 64 18.41 -14.15 49.64
CA GLN A 64 18.52 -15.30 50.55
C GLN A 64 19.17 -15.00 51.91
N ARG A 65 19.24 -13.73 52.33
CA ARG A 65 19.77 -13.33 53.65
C ARG A 65 18.95 -12.26 54.40
N LEU A 66 17.65 -12.17 54.12
CA LEU A 66 16.72 -11.31 54.89
C LEU A 66 15.39 -12.02 55.14
N ASN A 67 15.46 -13.31 55.51
CA ASN A 67 14.43 -13.91 56.35
C ASN A 67 15.08 -14.18 57.69
N GLU A 68 15.07 -13.19 58.57
CA GLU A 68 15.15 -13.38 60.02
C GLU A 68 14.89 -12.02 60.68
N ASN A 69 13.77 -11.94 61.39
CA ASN A 69 13.37 -10.87 62.32
C ASN A 69 12.76 -9.60 61.72
N SER A 70 11.46 -9.65 61.39
CA SER A 70 10.45 -8.72 61.94
C SER A 70 9.07 -8.97 61.33
N ARG A 71 8.09 -9.32 62.17
CA ARG A 71 6.66 -9.31 61.86
C ARG A 71 6.17 -7.86 61.85
N SER A 72 5.72 -7.33 60.71
CA SER A 72 4.60 -6.36 60.58
C SER A 72 4.53 -5.77 59.17
N ASN A 73 3.31 -5.36 58.81
CA ASN A 73 2.78 -4.99 57.50
C ASN A 73 3.43 -3.77 56.81
N ASP A 74 3.15 -3.68 55.50
CA ASP A 74 3.33 -2.57 54.56
C ASP A 74 4.75 -2.15 54.23
N LEU A 75 5.15 -2.40 52.97
CA LEU A 75 6.04 -1.55 52.16
C LEU A 75 6.06 -2.06 50.71
N ASN A 76 5.37 -1.34 49.82
CA ASN A 76 5.50 -1.48 48.37
C ASN A 76 6.93 -1.10 47.94
N VAL A 77 7.78 -2.10 47.70
CA VAL A 77 9.11 -1.89 47.10
C VAL A 77 8.93 -1.65 45.61
N GLU A 78 8.86 -0.37 45.20
CA GLU A 78 8.92 0.02 43.79
C GLU A 78 10.28 -0.39 43.19
N ARG A 79 10.23 -1.29 42.22
CA ARG A 79 11.37 -1.61 41.35
C ARG A 79 11.71 -0.37 40.52
N LEU A 80 12.72 0.37 40.94
CA LEU A 80 13.27 1.52 40.19
C LEU A 80 13.89 1.06 38.87
N ASP A 81 13.10 1.13 37.79
CA ASP A 81 13.56 0.81 36.44
C ASP A 81 14.34 1.99 35.85
N PHE A 82 15.67 1.93 35.97
CA PHE A 82 16.60 2.91 35.39
C PHE A 82 16.36 3.17 33.88
N LYS A 83 15.74 2.23 33.17
CA LYS A 83 15.36 2.36 31.76
C LYS A 83 14.31 3.45 31.53
N LEU A 84 13.38 3.62 32.47
CA LEU A 84 12.29 4.61 32.41
C LEU A 84 12.80 6.03 32.64
N ILE A 85 13.68 6.23 33.62
CA ILE A 85 14.29 7.54 33.91
C ILE A 85 15.15 8.00 32.72
N PHE A 86 15.92 7.08 32.13
CA PHE A 86 16.77 7.35 30.96
C PHE A 86 15.95 7.72 29.71
N LEU A 87 14.81 7.05 29.49
CA LEU A 87 13.89 7.34 28.39
C LEU A 87 13.13 8.67 28.55
N LYS A 88 12.87 9.09 29.80
CA LYS A 88 12.12 10.32 30.09
C LYS A 88 12.98 11.58 29.84
N TYR A 89 14.27 11.55 30.20
CA TYR A 89 15.18 12.69 30.03
C TYR A 89 15.63 12.91 28.58
N PHE A 90 15.87 11.85 27.80
CA PHE A 90 16.33 11.98 26.41
C PHE A 90 15.20 12.21 25.39
N LYS A 91 13.92 12.09 25.79
CA LYS A 91 12.77 12.34 24.91
C LYS A 91 12.53 13.82 24.58
N MET A 92 13.06 14.76 25.38
CA MET A 92 12.77 16.19 25.16
C MET A 92 13.52 16.82 23.99
N ASP A 93 14.65 16.27 23.53
CA ASP A 93 15.48 16.91 22.49
C ASP A 93 15.42 16.25 21.10
N PHE A 94 14.65 15.16 20.92
CA PHE A 94 14.52 14.48 19.61
C PHE A 94 13.71 15.26 18.56
N LYS A 95 13.03 16.35 18.95
CA LYS A 95 12.25 17.19 18.02
C LYS A 95 13.11 18.08 17.11
N ARG A 96 14.42 18.20 17.34
CA ARG A 96 15.30 19.11 16.58
C ARG A 96 16.32 18.45 15.64
N PHE A 97 16.32 17.13 15.49
CA PHE A 97 17.16 16.42 14.51
C PHE A 97 16.31 15.66 13.49
N TYR A 98 15.74 16.39 12.54
CA TYR A 98 15.11 15.83 11.35
C TYR A 98 16.15 15.55 10.27
N THR A 99 16.96 14.49 10.42
CA THR A 99 17.49 13.67 9.32
C THR A 99 18.24 12.49 9.92
N ILE A 100 17.68 11.28 9.79
CA ILE A 100 18.35 9.97 9.62
C ILE A 100 17.24 8.91 9.75
N ASN A 101 16.78 8.44 8.59
CA ASN A 101 15.72 7.46 8.45
C ASN A 101 16.29 6.02 8.36
N ILE A 102 17.36 5.71 9.11
CA ILE A 102 18.14 4.46 8.95
C ILE A 102 18.10 3.52 10.18
N PHE A 103 17.54 3.91 11.33
CA PHE A 103 17.56 3.06 12.55
C PHE A 103 16.22 2.49 13.04
N SER A 104 15.17 2.45 12.20
CA SER A 104 13.91 1.77 12.56
C SER A 104 13.87 0.26 12.24
N LYS A 105 14.97 -0.30 11.66
CA LYS A 105 15.00 -1.71 11.22
C LYS A 105 15.92 -2.65 12.01
N GLN A 106 16.70 -2.15 12.97
CA GLN A 106 17.66 -2.98 13.73
C GLN A 106 17.58 -2.85 15.26
N LEU A 107 16.68 -2.03 15.78
CA LEU A 107 16.17 -2.22 17.14
C LEU A 107 14.83 -2.92 16.99
N ASN A 108 14.70 -4.08 17.61
CA ASN A 108 13.42 -4.75 17.88
C ASN A 108 12.64 -3.90 18.90
N ILE A 109 12.35 -2.65 18.53
CA ILE A 109 11.25 -1.89 19.09
C ILE A 109 10.04 -2.61 18.51
N LYS A 110 9.55 -3.61 19.27
CA LYS A 110 8.12 -3.91 19.26
C LYS A 110 7.46 -2.55 19.15
N SER A 111 6.73 -2.35 18.06
CA SER A 111 5.85 -1.22 17.84
C SER A 111 5.30 -0.77 19.18
N PHE A 112 5.19 0.54 19.38
CA PHE A 112 4.25 1.09 20.36
C PHE A 112 2.85 0.55 20.04
N SER A 113 2.62 -0.68 20.47
CA SER A 113 1.38 -1.37 20.71
C SER A 113 1.41 -1.70 22.21
N ASN A 114 1.75 -0.70 23.03
CA ASN A 114 0.89 -0.45 24.16
C ASN A 114 -0.30 0.33 23.59
N PHE A 115 -1.15 -0.35 22.82
CA PHE A 115 -2.56 -0.03 22.92
C PHE A 115 -2.86 -0.36 24.37
N ASN A 116 -2.92 0.67 25.21
CA ASN A 116 -3.73 0.54 26.41
C ASN A 116 -5.06 -0.04 25.92
N LYS A 117 -5.52 -1.15 26.52
CA LYS A 117 -6.89 -1.63 26.41
C LYS A 117 -7.80 -0.43 26.70
N GLN A 118 -8.20 0.32 25.69
CA GLN A 118 -9.18 1.39 25.79
C GLN A 118 -10.46 0.80 25.24
N ASN A 119 -11.38 0.46 26.14
CA ASN A 119 -12.74 0.10 25.78
C ASN A 119 -13.33 1.24 24.95
N LEU A 120 -14.06 0.92 23.88
CA LEU A 120 -14.79 1.92 23.10
C LEU A 120 -15.75 2.66 24.02
N ASN A 121 -15.80 3.99 23.88
CA ASN A 121 -16.77 4.80 24.62
C ASN A 121 -18.19 4.42 24.13
N PRO A 122 -19.16 4.21 25.03
CA PRO A 122 -20.51 3.80 24.63
C PRO A 122 -21.21 4.83 23.72
N TRP A 123 -21.03 6.14 23.95
CA TRP A 123 -21.55 7.17 23.05
C TRP A 123 -20.88 7.13 21.67
N PHE A 124 -19.58 6.82 21.61
CA PHE A 124 -18.91 6.56 20.34
C PHE A 124 -19.55 5.39 19.59
N VAL A 125 -19.84 4.29 20.27
CA VAL A 125 -20.47 3.11 19.67
C VAL A 125 -21.86 3.47 19.14
N THR A 126 -22.68 4.18 19.92
CA THR A 126 -23.99 4.68 19.47
C THR A 126 -23.88 5.57 18.24
N GLY A 127 -22.98 6.56 18.25
CA GLY A 127 -22.79 7.46 17.12
C GLY A 127 -22.32 6.74 15.87
N PHE A 128 -21.42 5.77 16.01
CA PHE A 128 -21.00 4.94 14.88
C PHE A 128 -22.15 4.10 14.33
N CYS A 129 -22.99 3.55 15.22
CA CYS A 129 -24.16 2.77 14.84
C CYS A 129 -25.23 3.60 14.13
N ASP A 130 -25.41 4.87 14.52
CA ASP A 130 -26.27 5.83 13.83
C ASP A 130 -25.88 6.02 12.34
N GLY A 131 -24.59 5.91 12.00
CA GLY A 131 -24.13 5.87 10.62
C GLY A 131 -24.27 4.49 9.98
N GLU A 132 -23.57 3.49 10.54
CA GLU A 132 -23.22 2.26 9.80
C GLU A 132 -24.02 1.01 10.21
N ALA A 133 -24.76 1.04 11.33
CA ALA A 133 -25.50 -0.13 11.80
C ALA A 133 -26.87 -0.29 11.14
N SER A 134 -27.43 -1.49 11.24
CA SER A 134 -28.78 -1.83 10.78
C SER A 134 -29.49 -2.73 11.78
N PHE A 135 -30.75 -2.40 12.06
CA PHE A 135 -31.70 -3.23 12.79
C PHE A 135 -32.66 -3.83 11.78
N SER A 136 -32.58 -5.14 11.56
CA SER A 136 -33.31 -5.79 10.48
C SER A 136 -34.08 -7.00 10.95
N ILE A 137 -35.25 -7.19 10.35
CA ILE A 137 -36.08 -8.38 10.51
C ILE A 137 -36.01 -9.17 9.21
N SER A 138 -36.05 -10.48 9.26
CA SER A 138 -36.16 -11.36 8.09
C SER A 138 -37.34 -12.29 8.30
N ILE A 139 -38.26 -12.29 7.34
CA ILE A 139 -39.44 -13.16 7.34
C ILE A 139 -39.33 -14.07 6.12
N TYR A 140 -39.23 -15.38 6.35
CA TYR A 140 -38.94 -16.37 5.32
C TYR A 140 -39.91 -17.55 5.39
N LYS A 141 -40.21 -18.16 4.24
CA LYS A 141 -41.12 -19.30 4.17
C LYS A 141 -40.45 -20.53 4.79
N ASN A 142 -41.17 -21.21 5.68
CA ASN A 142 -40.74 -22.46 6.28
C ASN A 142 -41.97 -23.34 6.55
N THR A 143 -42.20 -24.30 5.65
CA THR A 143 -43.37 -25.20 5.69
C THR A 143 -43.39 -26.13 6.89
N LYS A 144 -42.28 -26.25 7.63
CA LYS A 144 -42.21 -27.06 8.86
C LYS A 144 -42.77 -26.34 10.09
N LEU A 145 -42.99 -25.03 10.03
CA LEU A 145 -43.56 -24.25 11.13
C LEU A 145 -45.09 -24.19 11.01
N LYS A 146 -45.80 -24.14 12.14
CA LYS A 146 -47.27 -24.08 12.19
C LYS A 146 -47.85 -22.88 11.43
N THR A 147 -47.13 -21.77 11.41
CA THR A 147 -47.50 -20.55 10.68
C THR A 147 -47.09 -20.58 9.20
N GLY A 148 -46.28 -21.55 8.78
CA GLY A 148 -45.65 -21.59 7.44
C GLY A 148 -44.51 -20.59 7.22
N TRP A 149 -44.16 -19.79 8.25
CA TRP A 149 -43.18 -18.70 8.15
C TRP A 149 -42.28 -18.63 9.39
N GLY A 150 -40.99 -18.38 9.17
CA GLY A 150 -40.00 -18.10 10.21
C GLY A 150 -39.69 -16.60 10.30
N VAL A 151 -39.38 -16.13 11.50
CA VAL A 151 -38.97 -14.75 11.80
C VAL A 151 -37.56 -14.77 12.39
N ASN A 152 -36.67 -13.93 11.88
CA ASN A 152 -35.31 -13.77 12.39
C ASN A 152 -34.99 -12.28 12.58
N THR A 153 -34.40 -11.94 13.72
CA THR A 153 -33.97 -10.58 14.10
C THR A 153 -32.45 -10.48 13.98
N ILE A 154 -31.95 -9.45 13.31
CA ILE A 154 -30.51 -9.25 13.07
C ILE A 154 -30.15 -7.79 13.38
N PHE A 155 -29.31 -7.59 14.39
CA PHE A 155 -28.51 -6.38 14.53
C PHE A 155 -27.17 -6.59 13.82
N GLN A 156 -26.76 -5.65 12.97
CA GLN A 156 -25.49 -5.77 12.26
C GLN A 156 -24.77 -4.45 12.03
N ILE A 157 -23.44 -4.50 12.01
CA ILE A 157 -22.54 -3.44 11.53
C ILE A 157 -21.70 -4.06 10.41
N GLU A 158 -21.83 -3.57 9.17
CA GLU A 158 -21.12 -4.13 8.01
C GLU A 158 -20.17 -3.11 7.37
N LEU A 159 -18.87 -3.28 7.58
CA LEU A 159 -17.83 -2.40 7.07
C LEU A 159 -17.01 -3.08 5.97
N HIS A 160 -16.17 -2.30 5.29
CA HIS A 160 -15.15 -2.89 4.42
C HIS A 160 -14.14 -3.68 5.25
N VAL A 161 -13.56 -4.76 4.70
CA VAL A 161 -12.63 -5.65 5.41
C VAL A 161 -11.36 -4.95 5.94
N CYS A 162 -11.07 -3.74 5.46
CA CYS A 162 -9.97 -2.92 6.00
C CYS A 162 -10.22 -2.47 7.44
N ASP A 163 -11.48 -2.41 7.86
CA ASP A 163 -11.93 -2.05 9.21
C ASP A 163 -12.25 -3.29 10.07
N LEU A 164 -11.73 -4.47 9.69
CA LEU A 164 -11.93 -5.70 10.47
C LEU A 164 -11.51 -5.56 11.94
N GLU A 165 -10.48 -4.76 12.23
CA GLU A 165 -10.05 -4.54 13.60
C GLU A 165 -11.07 -3.73 14.40
N LEU A 166 -11.74 -2.76 13.76
CA LEU A 166 -12.83 -2.03 14.39
C LEU A 166 -14.08 -2.93 14.59
N ILE A 167 -14.37 -3.81 13.63
CA ILE A 167 -15.42 -4.84 13.78
C ILE A 167 -15.16 -5.75 14.98
N LYS A 168 -13.90 -6.15 15.23
CA LYS A 168 -13.53 -6.92 16.43
C LYS A 168 -13.71 -6.13 17.72
N GLN A 169 -13.39 -4.84 17.71
CA GLN A 169 -13.61 -3.98 18.87
C GLN A 169 -15.09 -3.84 19.21
N PHE A 170 -15.99 -3.80 18.21
CA PHE A 170 -17.43 -3.84 18.48
C PHE A 170 -17.85 -5.18 19.09
N GLN A 171 -17.35 -6.31 18.59
CA GLN A 171 -17.63 -7.62 19.18
C GLN A 171 -17.14 -7.71 20.64
N GLU A 172 -15.94 -7.22 20.94
CA GLU A 172 -15.39 -7.18 22.30
C GLU A 172 -16.19 -6.24 23.20
N PHE A 173 -16.59 -5.07 22.70
CA PHE A 173 -17.39 -4.08 23.43
C PHE A 173 -18.75 -4.64 23.84
N PHE A 174 -19.50 -5.24 22.91
CA PHE A 174 -20.81 -5.83 23.22
C PHE A 174 -20.70 -7.18 23.92
N ASN A 175 -19.53 -7.83 23.82
CA ASN A 175 -19.23 -9.15 24.36
C ASN A 175 -20.29 -10.20 23.95
N CYS A 176 -20.71 -10.16 22.68
CA CYS A 176 -21.68 -11.05 22.08
C CYS A 176 -21.53 -11.08 20.55
N GLY A 177 -22.31 -11.89 19.86
CA GLY A 177 -22.39 -11.89 18.40
C GLY A 177 -21.20 -12.53 17.69
N ILE A 178 -21.29 -12.58 16.36
CA ILE A 178 -20.31 -13.22 15.48
C ILE A 178 -19.75 -12.25 14.45
N ILE A 179 -18.55 -12.53 13.98
CA ILE A 179 -17.93 -11.83 12.85
C ILE A 179 -18.06 -12.70 11.59
N VAL A 180 -18.70 -12.15 10.56
CA VAL A 180 -18.87 -12.78 9.26
C VAL A 180 -17.99 -12.06 8.23
N LEU A 181 -17.17 -12.82 7.49
CA LEU A 181 -16.31 -12.29 6.43
C LEU A 181 -16.87 -12.66 5.06
N ASN A 182 -17.19 -11.66 4.24
CA ASN A 182 -17.50 -11.85 2.83
C ASN A 182 -16.29 -11.41 2.00
N LYS A 183 -15.42 -12.37 1.66
CA LYS A 183 -14.18 -12.11 0.91
C LYS A 183 -14.44 -11.59 -0.50
N THR A 184 -15.48 -12.10 -1.16
CA THR A 184 -15.85 -11.69 -2.52
C THR A 184 -16.26 -10.22 -2.58
N ARG A 185 -17.07 -9.76 -1.61
CA ARG A 185 -17.51 -8.36 -1.52
C ARG A 185 -16.55 -7.47 -0.74
N GLN A 186 -15.48 -8.03 -0.17
CA GLN A 186 -14.55 -7.36 0.75
C GLN A 186 -15.25 -6.70 1.94
N LYS A 187 -16.21 -7.40 2.54
CA LYS A 187 -16.99 -6.92 3.68
C LYS A 187 -16.68 -7.75 4.93
N ALA A 188 -16.70 -7.10 6.08
CA ALA A 188 -16.67 -7.72 7.39
C ALA A 188 -17.88 -7.22 8.18
N SER A 189 -18.64 -8.14 8.76
CA SER A 189 -19.90 -7.82 9.43
C SER A 189 -19.88 -8.34 10.86
N PHE A 190 -20.09 -7.47 11.83
CA PHE A 190 -20.49 -7.86 13.18
C PHE A 190 -21.99 -8.14 13.16
N ARG A 191 -22.44 -9.32 13.59
CA ARG A 191 -23.85 -9.73 13.57
C ARG A 191 -24.29 -10.35 14.88
N VAL A 192 -25.43 -9.91 15.39
CA VAL A 192 -26.10 -10.48 16.57
C VAL A 192 -27.49 -10.93 16.15
N ASN A 193 -27.70 -12.26 16.17
CA ASN A 193 -28.97 -12.88 15.80
C ASN A 193 -29.61 -13.63 16.98
N SER A 194 -28.84 -13.93 18.04
CA SER A 194 -29.36 -14.62 19.21
C SER A 194 -30.33 -13.73 19.96
N LEU A 195 -31.56 -14.22 20.15
CA LEU A 195 -32.61 -13.49 20.86
C LEU A 195 -32.15 -13.10 22.29
N GLN A 196 -31.45 -14.01 22.98
CA GLN A 196 -30.92 -13.74 24.31
C GLN A 196 -29.83 -12.66 24.31
N GLU A 197 -28.93 -12.66 23.33
CA GLU A 197 -27.88 -11.63 23.21
C GLU A 197 -28.49 -10.26 22.85
N LEU A 198 -29.52 -10.24 22.00
CA LEU A 198 -30.25 -9.02 21.66
C LEU A 198 -30.90 -8.40 22.90
N ILE A 199 -31.59 -9.21 23.70
CA ILE A 199 -32.28 -8.77 24.93
C ILE A 199 -31.28 -8.33 26.01
N ASN A 200 -30.19 -9.09 26.20
CA ASN A 200 -29.30 -8.87 27.35
C ASN A 200 -28.15 -7.89 27.07
N LYS A 201 -27.81 -7.63 25.79
CA LYS A 201 -26.64 -6.83 25.42
C LYS A 201 -26.98 -5.66 24.49
N ILE A 202 -27.67 -5.92 23.38
CA ILE A 202 -27.90 -4.90 22.35
C ILE A 202 -28.98 -3.89 22.75
N ILE A 203 -30.16 -4.37 23.16
CA ILE A 203 -31.27 -3.50 23.56
C ILE A 203 -30.88 -2.61 24.77
N PRO A 204 -30.28 -3.13 25.86
CA PRO A 204 -29.89 -2.31 27.00
C PRO A 204 -28.90 -1.20 26.65
N HIS A 205 -27.98 -1.46 25.71
CA HIS A 205 -27.04 -0.43 25.25
C HIS A 205 -27.77 0.76 24.63
N PHE A 206 -28.68 0.53 23.67
CA PHE A 206 -29.39 1.61 22.98
C PHE A 206 -30.53 2.23 23.81
N LEU A 207 -30.94 1.61 24.92
CA LEU A 207 -31.78 2.28 25.93
C LEU A 207 -30.96 3.27 26.77
N ASN A 208 -29.75 2.89 27.17
CA ASN A 208 -28.85 3.73 27.97
C ASN A 208 -28.13 4.82 27.13
N TYR A 209 -27.89 4.53 25.85
CA TYR A 209 -27.20 5.40 24.90
C TYR A 209 -28.03 5.52 23.61
N PRO A 210 -29.11 6.32 23.62
CA PRO A 210 -30.09 6.34 22.54
C PRO A 210 -29.52 6.88 21.22
N LEU A 211 -29.93 6.25 20.12
CA LEU A 211 -29.69 6.72 18.75
C LEU A 211 -30.36 8.07 18.50
N LEU A 212 -29.75 8.89 17.65
CA LEU A 212 -30.18 10.26 17.37
C LEU A 212 -30.70 10.47 15.94
N THR A 213 -30.36 9.58 15.01
CA THR A 213 -30.89 9.63 13.64
C THR A 213 -32.29 8.98 13.56
N GLN A 214 -32.93 9.06 12.40
CA GLN A 214 -34.15 8.29 12.10
C GLN A 214 -33.98 6.77 12.27
N LYS A 215 -32.76 6.24 12.36
CA LYS A 215 -32.50 4.83 12.71
C LYS A 215 -33.01 4.48 14.12
N ALA A 216 -33.21 5.46 15.00
CA ALA A 216 -33.85 5.27 16.28
C ALA A 216 -35.27 4.70 16.15
N ALA A 217 -36.01 5.07 15.09
CA ALA A 217 -37.34 4.51 14.80
C ALA A 217 -37.24 3.01 14.52
N ASP A 218 -36.27 2.61 13.68
CA ASP A 218 -36.00 1.20 13.39
C ASP A 218 -35.64 0.43 14.65
N PHE A 219 -34.84 1.01 15.55
CA PHE A 219 -34.50 0.37 16.84
C PHE A 219 -35.73 0.17 17.74
N VAL A 220 -36.62 1.16 17.84
CA VAL A 220 -37.86 1.06 18.65
C VAL A 220 -38.74 -0.07 18.13
N LEU A 221 -38.98 -0.13 16.82
CA LEU A 221 -39.76 -1.19 16.19
C LEU A 221 -39.07 -2.57 16.30
N PHE A 222 -37.74 -2.60 16.17
CA PHE A 222 -36.94 -3.81 16.36
C PHE A 222 -37.07 -4.37 17.78
N LYS A 223 -36.98 -3.50 18.80
CA LYS A 223 -37.17 -3.87 20.22
C LYS A 223 -38.55 -4.50 20.45
N GLN A 224 -39.62 -3.89 19.93
CA GLN A 224 -40.98 -4.44 20.05
C GLN A 224 -41.08 -5.85 19.45
N ILE A 225 -40.50 -6.07 18.27
CA ILE A 225 -40.51 -7.41 17.65
C ILE A 225 -39.70 -8.41 18.46
N VAL A 226 -38.54 -8.01 19.02
CA VAL A 226 -37.74 -8.87 19.90
C VAL A 226 -38.54 -9.27 21.16
N GLU A 227 -39.30 -8.35 21.75
CA GLU A 227 -40.17 -8.64 22.91
C GLU A 227 -41.30 -9.62 22.55
N LEU A 228 -41.96 -9.43 21.40
CA LEU A 228 -42.96 -10.39 20.88
C LEU A 228 -42.33 -11.77 20.63
N MET A 229 -41.10 -11.81 20.12
CA MET A 229 -40.37 -13.05 19.92
C MET A 229 -40.00 -13.74 21.25
N ASN A 230 -39.60 -12.97 22.26
CA ASN A 230 -39.28 -13.48 23.60
C ASN A 230 -40.50 -14.15 24.24
N ASN A 231 -41.67 -13.55 24.08
CA ASN A 231 -42.96 -14.09 24.54
C ASN A 231 -43.52 -15.20 23.63
N LYS A 232 -42.76 -15.65 22.63
CA LYS A 232 -43.14 -16.69 21.65
C LYS A 232 -44.41 -16.36 20.82
N VAL A 233 -44.85 -15.10 20.80
CA VAL A 233 -46.07 -14.65 20.10
C VAL A 233 -45.96 -14.89 18.59
N HIS A 234 -44.75 -14.77 18.04
CA HIS A 234 -44.42 -15.03 16.63
C HIS A 234 -44.75 -16.45 16.12
N LEU A 235 -45.05 -17.41 17.01
CA LEU A 235 -45.44 -18.78 16.65
C LEU A 235 -46.94 -18.92 16.32
N THR A 236 -47.72 -17.85 16.47
CA THR A 236 -49.15 -17.79 16.15
C THR A 236 -49.38 -16.96 14.88
N VAL A 237 -50.47 -17.22 14.15
CA VAL A 237 -50.82 -16.45 12.93
C VAL A 237 -51.06 -14.98 13.28
N ASN A 238 -51.80 -14.71 14.36
CA ASN A 238 -52.06 -13.34 14.82
C ASN A 238 -50.76 -12.62 15.23
N GLY A 239 -49.87 -13.30 15.95
CA GLY A 239 -48.59 -12.73 16.35
C GLY A 239 -47.63 -12.48 15.19
N LEU A 240 -47.63 -13.36 14.18
CA LEU A 240 -46.90 -13.15 12.94
C LEU A 240 -47.43 -11.92 12.19
N GLN A 241 -48.76 -11.76 12.10
CA GLN A 241 -49.39 -10.58 11.51
C GLN A 241 -48.98 -9.29 12.22
N GLN A 242 -48.96 -9.29 13.56
CA GLN A 242 -48.49 -8.15 14.35
C GLN A 242 -47.04 -7.77 13.99
N ILE A 243 -46.14 -8.74 13.90
CA ILE A 243 -44.73 -8.51 13.52
C ILE A 243 -44.63 -7.94 12.10
N ILE A 244 -45.45 -8.39 11.17
CA ILE A 244 -45.45 -7.90 9.79
C ILE A 244 -45.92 -6.45 9.72
N ASN A 245 -46.97 -6.10 10.45
CA ASN A 245 -47.47 -4.73 10.53
C ASN A 245 -46.39 -3.77 11.06
N ILE A 246 -45.62 -4.20 12.08
CA ILE A 246 -44.51 -3.42 12.63
C ILE A 246 -43.36 -3.34 11.61
N ARG A 247 -42.97 -4.47 11.00
CA ARG A 247 -41.89 -4.56 10.01
C ARG A 247 -42.13 -3.67 8.79
N ALA A 248 -43.39 -3.49 8.38
CA ALA A 248 -43.74 -2.67 7.22
C ALA A 248 -43.26 -1.23 7.32
N SER A 249 -43.02 -0.75 8.54
CA SER A 249 -42.53 0.59 8.84
C SER A 249 -41.05 0.66 9.19
N MET A 250 -40.32 -0.45 9.05
CA MET A 250 -38.88 -0.51 9.27
C MET A 250 -38.09 -0.45 7.96
N ASN A 251 -36.96 0.25 7.96
CA ASN A 251 -36.01 0.33 6.84
C ASN A 251 -36.69 0.69 5.50
N LEU A 252 -36.78 -0.27 4.56
CA LEU A 252 -37.40 -0.12 3.24
C LEU A 252 -38.83 -0.70 3.18
N GLY A 253 -39.38 -1.14 4.31
CA GLY A 253 -40.70 -1.75 4.42
C GLY A 253 -40.80 -3.19 3.90
N LEU A 254 -42.01 -3.59 3.49
CA LEU A 254 -42.30 -4.93 2.98
C LEU A 254 -41.88 -5.11 1.52
N SER A 255 -41.42 -6.32 1.19
CA SER A 255 -41.25 -6.75 -0.22
C SER A 255 -42.60 -6.95 -0.89
N ASP A 256 -42.67 -6.95 -2.23
CA ASP A 256 -43.94 -7.14 -2.95
C ASP A 256 -44.58 -8.49 -2.64
N LEU A 257 -43.76 -9.54 -2.42
CA LEU A 257 -44.22 -10.84 -1.94
C LEU A 257 -44.88 -10.75 -0.56
N HIS A 258 -44.33 -9.93 0.34
CA HIS A 258 -44.93 -9.73 1.67
C HIS A 258 -46.17 -8.83 1.60
N LYS A 259 -46.21 -7.80 0.75
CA LYS A 259 -47.40 -6.96 0.54
C LYS A 259 -48.59 -7.75 0.00
N PHE A 260 -48.34 -8.68 -0.94
CA PHE A 260 -49.39 -9.56 -1.48
C PHE A 260 -49.99 -10.46 -0.39
N ASN A 261 -49.15 -11.03 0.47
CA ASN A 261 -49.60 -11.93 1.53
C ASN A 261 -50.15 -11.19 2.76
N PHE A 262 -49.84 -9.90 2.93
CA PHE A 262 -50.13 -9.12 4.13
C PHE A 262 -50.44 -7.64 3.77
N PRO A 263 -51.70 -7.31 3.41
CA PRO A 263 -52.05 -6.00 2.86
C PRO A 263 -52.17 -4.85 3.89
N ASN A 264 -52.32 -5.17 5.18
CA ASN A 264 -52.53 -4.17 6.24
C ASN A 264 -51.21 -3.79 6.93
N TYR A 265 -50.97 -2.50 7.22
CA TYR A 265 -49.84 -2.05 8.03
C TYR A 265 -50.08 -0.71 8.74
N ASN A 266 -49.34 -0.47 9.84
CA ASN A 266 -49.37 0.79 10.59
C ASN A 266 -48.11 1.62 10.29
N PRO A 267 -48.21 2.94 10.08
CA PRO A 267 -47.04 3.81 9.88
C PRO A 267 -46.15 3.83 11.14
N GLY A 268 -44.83 3.91 10.94
CA GLY A 268 -43.84 3.90 12.02
C GLY A 268 -43.74 5.24 12.75
N PRO A 269 -43.13 5.26 13.95
CA PRO A 269 -42.92 6.50 14.70
C PRO A 269 -41.90 7.40 14.00
N ILE A 270 -42.18 8.69 13.92
CA ILE A 270 -41.21 9.72 13.52
C ILE A 270 -40.42 10.11 14.77
N ILE A 271 -39.09 10.00 14.72
CA ILE A 271 -38.24 10.40 15.83
C ILE A 271 -37.88 11.88 15.67
N GLU A 272 -38.27 12.69 16.64
CA GLU A 272 -37.80 14.06 16.74
C GLU A 272 -36.47 14.11 17.52
N THR A 273 -35.39 14.43 16.82
CA THR A 273 -34.07 14.61 17.44
C THR A 273 -34.06 15.90 18.26
N THR A 274 -34.25 15.82 19.58
CA THR A 274 -34.28 16.98 20.50
C THR A 274 -33.13 17.00 21.51
N LYS A 275 -32.16 16.08 21.38
CA LYS A 275 -31.16 15.81 22.43
C LYS A 275 -29.84 16.57 22.27
N ILE A 276 -29.22 16.85 23.42
CA ILE A 276 -27.85 17.31 23.59
C ILE A 276 -26.90 16.30 22.93
N LEU A 277 -26.03 16.78 22.04
CA LEU A 277 -25.03 15.95 21.37
C LEU A 277 -23.85 15.68 22.31
N ASP A 278 -23.52 14.40 22.50
CA ASP A 278 -22.26 14.01 23.15
C ASP A 278 -21.10 14.10 22.15
N SER A 279 -19.96 14.58 22.62
CA SER A 279 -18.76 14.76 21.80
C SER A 279 -18.21 13.43 21.24
N ASN A 280 -18.31 12.34 22.00
CA ASN A 280 -17.93 11.01 21.55
C ASN A 280 -18.96 10.45 20.57
N TRP A 281 -20.26 10.78 20.73
CA TRP A 281 -21.26 10.44 19.73
C TRP A 281 -20.94 11.09 18.37
N ILE A 282 -20.56 12.38 18.34
CA ILE A 282 -20.15 13.05 17.10
C ILE A 282 -18.91 12.37 16.51
N ALA A 283 -17.93 11.98 17.34
CA ALA A 283 -16.75 11.24 16.88
C ALA A 283 -17.10 9.87 16.30
N GLY A 284 -18.05 9.15 16.90
CA GLY A 284 -18.60 7.89 16.39
C GLY A 284 -19.27 8.08 15.04
N PHE A 285 -20.18 9.06 14.95
CA PHE A 285 -20.94 9.35 13.74
C PHE A 285 -20.04 9.81 12.60
N ALA A 286 -19.08 10.70 12.87
CA ALA A 286 -18.07 11.12 11.90
C ALA A 286 -17.11 9.98 11.50
N SER A 287 -16.90 8.97 12.35
CA SER A 287 -16.13 7.78 12.00
C SER A 287 -16.85 6.86 11.01
N GLY A 288 -18.18 6.91 10.92
CA GLY A 288 -18.95 6.33 9.82
C GLY A 288 -19.07 7.30 8.64
N GLU A 289 -19.84 8.37 8.83
CA GLU A 289 -20.34 9.26 7.77
C GLU A 289 -19.41 10.43 7.41
N GLY A 290 -18.40 10.69 8.24
CA GLY A 290 -17.48 11.83 8.05
C GLY A 290 -16.47 11.62 6.93
N SER A 291 -15.91 12.71 6.41
CA SER A 291 -14.91 12.70 5.35
C SER A 291 -13.86 13.79 5.57
N PHE A 292 -12.58 13.38 5.58
CA PHE A 292 -11.42 14.27 5.61
C PHE A 292 -10.82 14.37 4.20
N PHE A 293 -11.08 15.48 3.52
CA PHE A 293 -10.76 15.66 2.11
C PHE A 293 -9.80 16.81 1.87
N VAL A 294 -8.83 16.59 0.98
CA VAL A 294 -7.86 17.60 0.54
C VAL A 294 -8.07 17.87 -0.94
N SER A 295 -8.39 19.11 -1.30
CA SER A 295 -8.47 19.57 -2.69
C SER A 295 -7.18 20.26 -3.10
N ILE A 296 -6.73 19.99 -4.32
CA ILE A 296 -5.62 20.71 -4.96
C ILE A 296 -6.13 21.03 -6.37
N PHE A 297 -6.30 22.32 -6.67
CA PHE A 297 -6.88 22.76 -7.94
C PHE A 297 -6.09 23.94 -8.49
N LYS A 298 -6.19 24.14 -9.82
CA LYS A 298 -5.49 25.22 -10.49
C LYS A 298 -6.11 26.57 -10.16
N TYR A 299 -5.27 27.57 -9.91
CA TYR A 299 -5.70 28.94 -9.66
C TYR A 299 -4.58 29.92 -10.06
N LYS A 300 -4.93 31.17 -10.37
CA LYS A 300 -3.97 32.21 -10.72
C LYS A 300 -3.16 32.64 -9.49
N THR A 301 -2.15 31.84 -9.13
CA THR A 301 -1.18 32.08 -8.06
C THR A 301 0.22 31.84 -8.60
N THR A 302 1.26 32.22 -7.85
CA THR A 302 2.67 31.97 -8.20
C THR A 302 3.00 30.49 -8.44
N LEU A 303 2.30 29.56 -7.79
CA LEU A 303 2.45 28.11 -7.97
C LEU A 303 1.41 27.47 -8.91
N GLU A 304 0.53 28.28 -9.50
CA GLU A 304 -0.64 27.85 -10.29
C GLU A 304 -1.62 26.90 -9.59
N HIS A 305 -1.46 26.65 -8.28
CA HIS A 305 -2.24 25.67 -7.54
C HIS A 305 -2.57 26.18 -6.13
N VAL A 306 -3.78 25.87 -5.66
CA VAL A 306 -4.23 26.16 -4.30
C VAL A 306 -4.62 24.86 -3.59
N VAL A 307 -4.23 24.74 -2.33
CA VAL A 307 -4.62 23.65 -1.43
C VAL A 307 -5.78 24.10 -0.56
N ARG A 308 -6.85 23.29 -0.50
CA ARG A 308 -7.97 23.49 0.44
C ARG A 308 -8.30 22.22 1.19
N LEU A 309 -8.61 22.37 2.46
CA LEU A 309 -9.03 21.29 3.35
C LEU A 309 -10.54 21.34 3.53
N TYR A 310 -11.17 20.16 3.58
CA TYR A 310 -12.59 19.98 3.77
C TYR A 310 -12.84 18.90 4.79
N PHE A 311 -13.65 19.20 5.81
CA PHE A 311 -14.29 18.19 6.65
C PHE A 311 -15.79 18.23 6.38
N ASN A 312 -16.36 17.08 6.03
CA ASN A 312 -17.78 16.99 5.70
C ASN A 312 -18.44 15.80 6.40
N ILE A 313 -19.72 15.92 6.75
CA ILE A 313 -20.61 14.81 7.13
C ILE A 313 -21.81 14.87 6.18
N THR A 314 -22.08 13.78 5.48
CA THR A 314 -23.23 13.68 4.55
C THR A 314 -24.29 12.79 5.15
N GLN A 315 -25.56 13.18 5.07
CA GLN A 315 -26.68 12.35 5.53
C GLN A 315 -27.94 12.61 4.70
N HIS A 316 -28.87 11.65 4.69
CA HIS A 316 -30.19 11.80 4.05
C HIS A 316 -30.96 13.00 4.62
N GLU A 317 -31.82 13.63 3.81
CA GLU A 317 -32.55 14.85 4.20
C GLU A 317 -33.50 14.68 5.40
N ARG A 318 -33.91 13.44 5.67
CA ARG A 318 -34.71 13.06 6.84
C ARG A 318 -34.01 13.36 8.19
N ASP A 319 -32.69 13.48 8.17
CA ASP A 319 -31.85 13.80 9.32
C ASP A 319 -31.27 15.23 9.22
N PHE A 320 -31.90 16.13 8.44
CA PHE A 320 -31.46 17.53 8.31
C PHE A 320 -31.39 18.26 9.66
N LYS A 321 -32.35 18.01 10.57
CA LYS A 321 -32.35 18.60 11.93
C LYS A 321 -31.09 18.19 12.70
N LEU A 322 -30.63 16.94 12.57
CA LEU A 322 -29.40 16.44 13.20
C LEU A 322 -28.16 17.16 12.69
N LEU A 323 -28.04 17.39 11.37
CA LEU A 323 -26.92 18.15 10.82
C LEU A 323 -26.88 19.59 11.35
N ASN A 324 -28.04 20.23 11.54
CA ASN A 324 -28.14 21.55 12.18
C ASN A 324 -27.64 21.51 13.63
N LEU A 325 -28.04 20.51 14.41
CA LEU A 325 -27.56 20.33 15.78
C LEU A 325 -26.04 20.15 15.83
N ILE A 326 -25.45 19.38 14.90
CA ILE A 326 -23.99 19.22 14.82
C ILE A 326 -23.30 20.56 14.51
N ALA A 327 -23.84 21.33 13.56
CA ALA A 327 -23.29 22.65 13.22
C ALA A 327 -23.37 23.63 14.40
N GLN A 328 -24.51 23.66 15.10
CA GLN A 328 -24.72 24.47 16.30
C GLN A 328 -23.76 24.07 17.42
N TYR A 329 -23.61 22.77 17.67
CA TYR A 329 -22.74 22.23 18.71
C TYR A 329 -21.26 22.57 18.47
N LEU A 330 -20.80 22.42 17.22
CA LEU A 330 -19.41 22.73 16.86
C LEU A 330 -19.16 24.24 16.72
N GLY A 331 -20.22 25.04 16.54
CA GLY A 331 -20.15 26.48 16.34
C GLY A 331 -19.40 26.90 15.07
N ILE A 332 -19.35 26.03 14.06
CA ILE A 332 -18.64 26.21 12.79
C ILE A 332 -19.31 25.41 11.67
N GLY A 333 -18.94 25.72 10.43
CA GLY A 333 -19.39 24.99 9.25
C GLY A 333 -20.77 25.40 8.77
N ASN A 334 -21.11 24.96 7.57
CA ASN A 334 -22.37 25.28 6.91
C ASN A 334 -23.04 24.02 6.38
N ILE A 335 -24.35 24.08 6.21
CA ILE A 335 -25.14 22.97 5.67
C ILE A 335 -25.52 23.26 4.23
N TYR A 336 -25.28 22.28 3.36
CA TYR A 336 -25.55 22.39 1.93
C TYR A 336 -26.51 21.28 1.50
N LYS A 337 -27.55 21.64 0.72
CA LYS A 337 -28.41 20.66 0.07
C LYS A 337 -27.68 20.04 -1.12
N ASN A 338 -27.75 18.71 -1.25
CA ASN A 338 -27.31 18.04 -2.46
C ASN A 338 -28.42 18.10 -3.51
N TYR A 339 -28.13 18.60 -4.70
CA TYR A 339 -29.13 18.71 -5.77
C TYR A 339 -29.35 17.41 -6.55
N LYS A 340 -28.46 16.42 -6.42
CA LYS A 340 -28.53 15.15 -7.17
C LYS A 340 -29.25 14.04 -6.41
N TYR A 341 -29.26 14.11 -5.08
CA TYR A 341 -29.78 13.07 -4.19
C TYR A 341 -30.45 13.71 -2.98
N PRO A 342 -31.43 13.06 -2.33
CA PRO A 342 -32.14 13.58 -1.16
C PRO A 342 -31.24 13.57 0.10
N ALA A 343 -30.22 14.42 0.10
CA ALA A 343 -29.19 14.45 1.12
C ALA A 343 -28.73 15.88 1.40
N PHE A 344 -28.22 16.08 2.62
CA PHE A 344 -27.57 17.31 3.05
C PHE A 344 -26.14 17.00 3.51
N GLU A 345 -25.27 18.01 3.39
CA GLU A 345 -23.86 17.93 3.77
C GLU A 345 -23.54 19.05 4.76
N PHE A 346 -23.18 18.69 5.99
CA PHE A 346 -22.46 19.59 6.90
C PHE A 346 -21.02 19.70 6.42
N LYS A 347 -20.50 20.91 6.23
CA LYS A 347 -19.21 21.14 5.59
C LYS A 347 -18.45 22.30 6.20
N VAL A 348 -17.18 22.03 6.51
CA VAL A 348 -16.20 22.98 7.01
C VAL A 348 -15.05 23.05 6.00
N ASN A 349 -14.72 24.26 5.53
CA ASN A 349 -13.64 24.46 4.56
C ASN A 349 -12.75 25.67 4.86
N GLN A 350 -13.16 26.54 5.79
CA GLN A 350 -12.35 27.66 6.23
C GLN A 350 -11.21 27.16 7.10
N PHE A 351 -9.99 27.61 6.85
CA PHE A 351 -8.82 27.03 7.48
C PHE A 351 -8.80 27.22 9.01
N GLU A 352 -9.29 28.34 9.53
CA GLU A 352 -9.40 28.56 10.98
C GLU A 352 -10.42 27.62 11.64
N GLU A 353 -11.56 27.37 10.98
CA GLU A 353 -12.55 26.39 11.46
C GLU A 353 -12.02 24.95 11.37
N ILE A 354 -11.24 24.63 10.34
CA ILE A 354 -10.57 23.33 10.21
C ILE A 354 -9.63 23.07 11.38
N LYS A 355 -8.94 24.08 11.93
CA LYS A 355 -8.12 23.91 13.15
C LYS A 355 -8.97 23.49 14.35
N LYS A 356 -10.20 24.02 14.49
CA LYS A 356 -11.15 23.61 15.53
C LYS A 356 -11.61 22.16 15.33
N ILE A 357 -11.90 21.74 14.09
CA ILE A 357 -12.18 20.33 13.75
C ILE A 357 -11.02 19.40 14.15
N ILE A 358 -9.79 19.80 13.82
CA ILE A 358 -8.59 19.03 14.18
C ILE A 358 -8.43 18.92 15.69
N PHE A 359 -8.65 20.01 16.43
CA PHE A 359 -8.61 19.99 17.89
C PHE A 359 -9.68 19.05 18.46
N PHE A 360 -10.92 19.17 17.97
CA PHE A 360 -12.04 18.34 18.40
C PHE A 360 -11.77 16.83 18.24
N PHE A 361 -11.25 16.39 17.09
CA PHE A 361 -10.97 14.97 16.85
C PHE A 361 -9.64 14.48 17.44
N LYS A 362 -8.80 15.37 17.98
CA LYS A 362 -7.68 14.99 18.85
C LYS A 362 -8.15 14.66 20.27
N THR A 363 -9.16 15.37 20.78
CA THR A 363 -9.75 15.10 22.09
C THR A 363 -10.78 13.99 22.06
N HIS A 364 -11.50 13.84 20.94
CA HIS A 364 -12.52 12.82 20.70
C HIS A 364 -12.13 11.98 19.47
N PRO A 365 -11.38 10.88 19.65
CA PRO A 365 -10.72 10.19 18.53
C PRO A 365 -11.68 9.62 17.48
N ILE A 366 -11.30 9.75 16.21
CA ILE A 366 -11.85 8.96 15.10
C ILE A 366 -11.22 7.57 15.11
N TYR A 367 -12.03 6.53 14.86
CA TYR A 367 -11.55 5.14 14.77
C TYR A 367 -11.64 4.57 13.34
N GLY A 368 -11.17 3.34 13.19
CA GLY A 368 -11.10 2.65 11.91
C GLY A 368 -10.03 3.23 10.99
N VAL A 369 -10.06 2.84 9.72
CA VAL A 369 -9.15 3.31 8.67
C VAL A 369 -9.24 4.82 8.48
N LYS A 370 -10.42 5.43 8.75
CA LYS A 370 -10.64 6.87 8.67
C LYS A 370 -9.75 7.65 9.65
N SER A 371 -9.34 7.04 10.77
CA SER A 371 -8.38 7.65 11.71
C SER A 371 -7.03 7.96 11.04
N LEU A 372 -6.62 7.15 10.05
CA LEU A 372 -5.40 7.37 9.28
C LEU A 372 -5.56 8.53 8.29
N ASP A 373 -6.77 8.69 7.74
CA ASP A 373 -7.10 9.84 6.89
C ASP A 373 -7.13 11.13 7.70
N PHE A 374 -7.66 11.09 8.92
CA PHE A 374 -7.58 12.22 9.85
C PHE A 374 -6.12 12.60 10.18
N GLN A 375 -5.24 11.63 10.42
CA GLN A 375 -3.83 11.89 10.70
C GLN A 375 -3.11 12.56 9.52
N ASP A 376 -3.32 12.06 8.31
CA ASP A 376 -2.74 12.65 7.09
C ASP A 376 -3.34 14.05 6.81
N PHE A 377 -4.63 14.24 7.06
CA PHE A 377 -5.31 15.53 6.98
C PHE A 377 -4.74 16.55 7.98
N PHE A 378 -4.53 16.13 9.23
CA PHE A 378 -3.89 16.94 10.27
C PHE A 378 -2.46 17.35 9.87
N ARG A 379 -1.66 16.41 9.34
CA ARG A 379 -0.31 16.71 8.86
C ARG A 379 -0.30 17.77 7.76
N ILE A 380 -1.25 17.69 6.82
CA ILE A 380 -1.37 18.70 5.75
C ILE A 380 -1.78 20.05 6.35
N ALA A 381 -2.67 20.07 7.34
CA ALA A 381 -3.03 21.30 8.03
C ALA A 381 -1.83 21.95 8.76
N ASP A 382 -0.94 21.15 9.36
CA ASP A 382 0.31 21.67 9.95
C ASP A 382 1.23 22.29 8.88
N LEU A 383 1.40 21.63 7.73
CA LEU A 383 2.14 22.21 6.59
C LEU A 383 1.51 23.50 6.08
N MET A 384 0.18 23.58 6.10
CA MET A 384 -0.54 24.79 5.70
C MET A 384 -0.37 25.92 6.72
N LYS A 385 -0.40 25.61 8.02
CA LYS A 385 -0.18 26.56 9.12
C LYS A 385 1.22 27.18 9.06
N GLU A 386 2.22 26.42 8.65
CA GLU A 386 3.59 26.88 8.46
C GLU A 386 3.82 27.61 7.12
N GLY A 387 2.79 27.80 6.30
CA GLY A 387 2.91 28.43 4.98
C GLY A 387 3.59 27.55 3.91
N LYS A 388 4.01 26.33 4.23
CA LYS A 388 4.76 25.44 3.31
C LYS A 388 3.99 25.07 2.05
N HIS A 389 2.66 25.03 2.12
CA HIS A 389 1.80 24.81 0.96
C HIS A 389 1.95 25.87 -0.16
N LEU A 390 2.57 27.03 0.16
CA LEU A 390 2.91 28.10 -0.79
C LEU A 390 4.30 27.92 -1.43
N THR A 391 4.98 26.80 -1.15
CA THR A 391 6.28 26.43 -1.75
C THR A 391 6.13 25.21 -2.66
N VAL A 392 7.01 25.06 -3.65
CA VAL A 392 7.01 23.89 -4.55
C VAL A 392 7.21 22.59 -3.77
N ASP A 393 8.16 22.57 -2.83
CA ASP A 393 8.48 21.39 -2.03
C ASP A 393 7.35 21.00 -1.09
N GLY A 394 6.76 21.98 -0.38
CA GLY A 394 5.62 21.71 0.49
C GLY A 394 4.37 21.28 -0.29
N LEU A 395 4.11 21.85 -1.47
CA LEU A 395 3.03 21.40 -2.35
C LEU A 395 3.26 19.95 -2.82
N ASN A 396 4.51 19.57 -3.15
CA ASN A 396 4.86 18.20 -3.52
C ASN A 396 4.71 17.23 -2.34
N GLU A 397 5.10 17.64 -1.12
CA GLU A 397 4.86 16.85 0.09
C GLU A 397 3.36 16.61 0.32
N ILE A 398 2.54 17.65 0.18
CA ILE A 398 1.07 17.55 0.30
C ILE A 398 0.50 16.61 -0.77
N ARG A 399 1.00 16.65 -2.01
CA ARG A 399 0.60 15.70 -3.08
C ARG A 399 0.92 14.25 -2.71
N ILE A 400 2.09 14.00 -2.11
CA ILE A 400 2.49 12.66 -1.66
C ILE A 400 1.55 12.18 -0.54
N ILE A 401 1.29 13.00 0.47
CA ILE A 401 0.36 12.65 1.57
C ILE A 401 -1.04 12.41 1.02
N LYS A 402 -1.57 13.30 0.17
CA LYS A 402 -2.89 13.14 -0.45
C LYS A 402 -3.00 11.85 -1.28
N SER A 403 -1.93 11.42 -1.94
CA SER A 403 -1.92 10.22 -2.80
C SER A 403 -2.19 8.92 -2.03
N GLN A 404 -2.07 8.92 -0.70
CA GLN A 404 -2.30 7.75 0.15
C GLN A 404 -3.55 7.86 1.05
N MET A 405 -4.34 8.92 0.92
CA MET A 405 -5.56 9.12 1.70
C MET A 405 -6.79 8.47 1.06
N ASN A 406 -7.82 8.22 1.88
CA ASN A 406 -9.17 7.83 1.51
C ASN A 406 -9.20 6.59 0.58
N LYS A 407 -9.87 6.66 -0.57
CA LYS A 407 -9.99 5.56 -1.54
C LYS A 407 -8.62 4.99 -1.97
N ASN A 408 -7.57 5.82 -2.02
CA ASN A 408 -6.22 5.39 -2.40
C ASN A 408 -5.53 4.58 -1.30
N ARG A 409 -5.92 4.79 -0.04
CA ARG A 409 -5.43 4.00 1.11
C ARG A 409 -5.87 2.54 0.99
N ASN A 410 -7.12 2.31 0.60
CA ASN A 410 -7.65 0.96 0.43
C ASN A 410 -7.03 0.22 -0.75
N GLN A 411 -6.53 0.89 -1.78
CA GLN A 411 -5.76 0.26 -2.86
C GLN A 411 -4.36 -0.21 -2.39
N LYS A 412 -3.71 0.54 -1.48
CA LYS A 412 -2.49 0.12 -0.77
C LYS A 412 -2.76 -0.98 0.28
N ASN A 413 -3.87 -0.89 1.03
CA ASN A 413 -4.25 -1.92 2.00
C ASN A 413 -4.74 -3.21 1.33
N LYS A 414 -5.23 -3.16 0.09
CA LYS A 414 -5.46 -4.37 -0.73
C LYS A 414 -4.13 -5.05 -1.05
N SER A 415 -3.07 -4.29 -1.30
CA SER A 415 -1.71 -4.85 -1.46
C SER A 415 -1.12 -5.37 -0.15
N ILE A 416 -1.41 -4.74 1.00
CA ILE A 416 -0.90 -5.12 2.34
C ILE A 416 -1.72 -6.24 3.00
N ASN A 417 -3.04 -6.31 2.82
CA ASN A 417 -3.86 -7.43 3.30
C ASN A 417 -3.61 -8.69 2.46
N LEU A 418 -3.30 -8.55 1.17
CA LEU A 418 -2.73 -9.63 0.36
C LEU A 418 -1.33 -10.08 0.84
N GLU A 419 -0.61 -9.28 1.64
CA GLU A 419 0.63 -9.66 2.34
C GLU A 419 0.38 -10.20 3.76
N LYS A 420 -0.72 -9.82 4.43
CA LYS A 420 -1.11 -10.36 5.76
C LYS A 420 -1.81 -11.72 5.66
N GLU A 421 -2.68 -11.94 4.68
CA GLU A 421 -3.19 -13.29 4.35
C GLU A 421 -2.05 -14.23 3.89
N PHE A 422 -0.96 -13.66 3.34
CA PHE A 422 0.29 -14.35 3.01
C PHE A 422 1.16 -14.70 4.24
N ASN A 423 0.90 -14.09 5.39
CA ASN A 423 1.63 -14.37 6.64
C ASN A 423 0.81 -15.21 7.64
N ASN A 424 -0.53 -15.19 7.59
CA ASN A 424 -1.33 -16.12 8.40
C ASN A 424 -1.42 -17.53 7.80
N SER A 425 -1.02 -17.70 6.54
CA SER A 425 -0.80 -19.01 5.91
C SER A 425 0.60 -19.61 6.19
N LYS A 426 1.49 -18.86 6.86
CA LYS A 426 2.83 -19.33 7.24
C LYS A 426 2.83 -20.26 8.45
N ASP A 427 1.87 -20.13 9.36
CA ASP A 427 1.79 -20.99 10.55
C ASP A 427 1.31 -22.43 10.25
N LYS A 428 0.99 -22.73 8.98
CA LYS A 428 0.78 -24.10 8.49
C LYS A 428 1.82 -24.56 7.46
N LEU A 429 2.93 -23.85 7.31
CA LEU A 429 3.99 -24.22 6.37
C LEU A 429 5.39 -24.06 6.98
N ASP A 430 5.61 -24.70 8.13
CA ASP A 430 6.95 -25.00 8.62
C ASP A 430 7.49 -26.20 7.83
N ARG A 431 8.10 -25.89 6.68
CA ARG A 431 9.08 -26.70 5.93
C ARG A 431 9.44 -25.90 4.67
N PHE A 432 10.45 -25.05 4.77
CA PHE A 432 11.40 -24.58 3.73
C PHE A 432 12.06 -23.24 4.19
N PRO A 433 13.35 -23.01 3.91
CA PRO A 433 14.18 -22.12 4.70
C PRO A 433 13.88 -20.63 4.52
N LYS A 434 14.18 -19.88 5.59
CA LYS A 434 13.98 -18.44 5.81
C LYS A 434 14.32 -17.56 4.59
N LYS A 435 13.41 -16.60 4.32
CA LYS A 435 13.61 -15.27 3.68
C LYS A 435 14.98 -15.07 3.02
N SER A 436 15.06 -15.18 1.69
CA SER A 436 16.19 -14.62 0.94
C SER A 436 16.23 -13.09 1.10
N LYS A 437 17.45 -12.57 1.28
CA LYS A 437 17.80 -11.24 1.79
C LYS A 437 17.63 -10.07 0.79
N LEU A 438 17.31 -10.31 -0.48
CA LEU A 438 17.60 -9.33 -1.55
C LEU A 438 16.62 -8.14 -1.73
N SER A 439 15.34 -8.22 -1.35
CA SER A 439 14.43 -7.06 -1.53
C SER A 439 14.71 -5.90 -0.56
N LYS A 440 15.51 -6.15 0.49
CA LYS A 440 16.06 -5.13 1.39
C LYS A 440 17.40 -4.55 0.90
N GLU A 441 17.99 -5.05 -0.18
CA GLU A 441 19.32 -4.61 -0.67
C GLU A 441 19.22 -3.42 -1.65
N PHE A 442 18.17 -3.33 -2.48
CA PHE A 442 18.04 -2.23 -3.45
C PHE A 442 17.92 -0.83 -2.81
N THR A 443 17.40 -0.74 -1.58
CA THR A 443 17.29 0.52 -0.82
C THR A 443 18.52 0.82 0.04
N LYS A 444 19.54 -0.05 -0.01
CA LYS A 444 20.86 0.11 0.63
C LYS A 444 21.98 0.41 -0.37
N LEU A 445 21.70 0.32 -1.67
CA LEU A 445 22.68 0.63 -2.72
C LEU A 445 22.98 2.13 -2.71
N GLU A 446 24.25 2.47 -2.89
CA GLU A 446 24.68 3.87 -3.03
C GLU A 446 24.03 4.50 -4.28
N PRO A 447 23.80 5.82 -4.33
CA PRO A 447 23.14 6.48 -5.47
C PRO A 447 23.77 6.16 -6.83
N LYS A 448 25.11 5.95 -6.86
CA LYS A 448 25.85 5.54 -8.04
C LYS A 448 25.47 4.13 -8.52
N GLU A 449 25.35 3.18 -7.60
CA GLU A 449 24.98 1.79 -7.91
C GLU A 449 23.52 1.71 -8.40
N GLN A 450 22.63 2.53 -7.84
CA GLN A 450 21.25 2.62 -8.31
C GLN A 450 21.16 3.16 -9.75
N LEU A 451 21.97 4.17 -10.06
CA LEU A 451 22.07 4.72 -11.42
C LEU A 451 22.66 3.69 -12.40
N GLU A 452 23.70 2.96 -12.01
CA GLU A 452 24.27 1.89 -12.84
C GLU A 452 23.29 0.76 -13.08
N TRP A 453 22.56 0.35 -12.05
CA TRP A 453 21.50 -0.64 -12.17
C TRP A 453 20.40 -0.17 -13.14
N PHE A 454 19.93 1.07 -13.00
CA PHE A 454 18.95 1.64 -13.91
C PHE A 454 19.45 1.69 -15.34
N ASN A 455 20.69 2.10 -15.58
CA ASN A 455 21.25 2.21 -16.92
C ASN A 455 21.35 0.84 -17.61
N GLN A 456 21.83 -0.19 -16.91
CA GLN A 456 21.87 -1.55 -17.45
C GLN A 456 20.48 -2.13 -17.69
N TRP A 457 19.53 -1.86 -16.78
CA TRP A 457 18.13 -2.24 -16.96
C TRP A 457 17.51 -1.53 -18.17
N LEU A 458 17.79 -0.24 -18.36
CA LEU A 458 17.30 0.53 -19.51
C LEU A 458 17.87 -0.01 -20.82
N VAL A 459 19.13 -0.45 -20.84
CA VAL A 459 19.74 -1.10 -22.01
C VAL A 459 19.02 -2.39 -22.35
N GLY A 460 18.75 -3.26 -21.36
CA GLY A 460 17.97 -4.48 -21.57
C GLY A 460 16.55 -4.22 -22.06
N PHE A 461 15.87 -3.22 -21.47
CA PHE A 461 14.54 -2.81 -21.91
C PHE A 461 14.56 -2.25 -23.35
N THR A 462 15.61 -1.52 -23.71
CA THR A 462 15.84 -0.99 -25.06
C THR A 462 16.11 -2.13 -26.05
N ASP A 463 16.87 -3.15 -25.65
CA ASP A 463 17.10 -4.36 -26.44
C ASP A 463 15.81 -5.11 -26.76
N GLY A 464 14.76 -4.99 -25.93
CA GLY A 464 13.41 -5.48 -26.25
C GLY A 464 12.62 -4.49 -27.10
N ASP A 465 12.15 -3.39 -26.49
CA ASP A 465 11.13 -2.48 -27.05
C ASP A 465 11.65 -1.09 -27.47
N GLY A 466 12.97 -0.91 -27.47
CA GLY A 466 13.63 0.34 -27.87
C GLY A 466 13.92 0.46 -29.36
N SER A 467 14.22 1.68 -29.79
CA SER A 467 14.56 1.99 -31.18
C SER A 467 15.47 3.22 -31.27
N PHE A 468 16.42 3.14 -32.20
CA PHE A 468 17.30 4.23 -32.60
C PHE A 468 17.02 4.55 -34.06
N THR A 469 16.48 5.74 -34.33
CA THR A 469 16.01 6.12 -35.67
C THR A 469 16.73 7.37 -36.17
N LEU A 470 17.25 7.28 -37.39
CA LEU A 470 17.66 8.42 -38.21
C LEU A 470 16.57 8.66 -39.26
N SER A 471 15.84 9.77 -39.13
CA SER A 471 14.76 10.16 -40.05
C SER A 471 15.04 11.51 -40.70
N LYS A 472 14.44 11.73 -41.87
CA LYS A 472 14.49 13.00 -42.60
C LYS A 472 13.05 13.47 -42.82
N SER A 473 12.68 14.63 -42.28
CA SER A 473 11.36 15.25 -42.43
C SER A 473 11.52 16.71 -42.88
N ASN A 474 10.78 17.16 -43.88
CA ASN A 474 10.82 18.55 -44.39
C ASN A 474 12.25 19.06 -44.62
N LYS A 475 13.09 18.27 -45.31
CA LYS A 475 14.52 18.53 -45.56
C LYS A 475 15.43 18.62 -44.30
N LYS A 476 14.90 18.40 -43.09
CA LYS A 476 15.68 18.37 -41.84
C LYS A 476 15.89 16.95 -41.34
N TRP A 477 17.11 16.67 -40.88
CA TRP A 477 17.47 15.41 -40.23
C TRP A 477 17.07 15.43 -38.76
N GLN A 478 16.57 14.30 -38.29
CA GLN A 478 16.20 14.10 -36.90
C GLN A 478 16.68 12.74 -36.41
N LEU A 479 17.31 12.77 -35.24
CA LEU A 479 17.62 11.58 -34.46
C LEU A 479 16.54 11.39 -33.40
N ILE A 480 16.04 10.16 -33.30
CA ILE A 480 15.01 9.79 -32.33
C ILE A 480 15.46 8.53 -31.61
N PHE A 481 15.72 8.65 -30.31
CA PHE A 481 15.70 7.51 -29.40
C PHE A 481 14.26 7.33 -28.90
N LYS A 482 13.68 6.15 -29.09
CA LYS A 482 12.26 5.91 -28.77
C LYS A 482 12.08 4.55 -28.10
N ILE A 483 11.32 4.52 -27.01
CA ILE A 483 10.78 3.30 -26.40
C ILE A 483 9.26 3.33 -26.52
N SER A 484 8.68 2.26 -27.07
CA SER A 484 7.23 2.16 -27.29
C SER A 484 6.63 1.11 -26.35
N GLN A 485 5.48 1.41 -25.74
CA GLN A 485 4.76 0.50 -24.85
C GLN A 485 3.26 0.65 -25.03
N ASN A 486 2.49 -0.38 -24.71
CA ASN A 486 1.04 -0.23 -24.64
C ASN A 486 0.64 0.76 -23.53
N LYS A 487 -0.46 1.52 -23.72
CA LYS A 487 -0.99 2.49 -22.76
C LYS A 487 -1.22 1.91 -21.37
N TYR A 488 -1.60 0.63 -21.23
CA TYR A 488 -1.75 0.00 -19.91
C TYR A 488 -0.44 0.03 -19.11
N ASN A 489 0.70 -0.05 -19.79
CA ASN A 489 2.04 0.02 -19.20
C ASN A 489 2.67 1.42 -19.27
N LEU A 490 1.88 2.50 -19.43
CA LEU A 490 2.37 3.89 -19.45
C LEU A 490 3.27 4.24 -18.24
N ARG A 491 3.05 3.56 -17.11
CA ARG A 491 3.86 3.70 -15.90
C ARG A 491 5.35 3.44 -16.14
N ILE A 492 5.71 2.48 -17.01
CA ILE A 492 7.13 2.19 -17.26
C ILE A 492 7.82 3.32 -18.02
N LEU A 493 7.10 3.95 -18.96
CA LEU A 493 7.61 5.11 -19.69
C LEU A 493 7.78 6.32 -18.76
N ASN A 494 6.83 6.54 -17.84
CA ASN A 494 6.95 7.57 -16.80
C ASN A 494 8.15 7.31 -15.88
N TYR A 495 8.39 6.03 -15.52
CA TYR A 495 9.57 5.64 -14.74
C TYR A 495 10.87 5.99 -15.49
N ILE A 496 11.00 5.58 -16.76
CA ILE A 496 12.17 5.90 -17.60
C ILE A 496 12.38 7.43 -17.69
N LYS A 497 11.31 8.18 -17.97
CA LYS A 497 11.37 9.65 -18.02
C LYS A 497 11.83 10.26 -16.69
N SER A 498 11.34 9.75 -15.56
CA SER A 498 11.72 10.26 -14.24
C SER A 498 13.20 9.99 -13.90
N GLN A 499 13.74 8.84 -14.32
CA GLN A 499 15.13 8.48 -14.06
C GLN A 499 16.09 9.26 -14.96
N LEU A 500 15.73 9.43 -16.24
CA LEU A 500 16.55 10.18 -17.20
C LEU A 500 16.41 11.71 -17.05
N SER A 501 15.31 12.20 -16.48
CA SER A 501 14.96 13.62 -16.38
C SER A 501 14.93 14.36 -17.73
N ILE A 502 14.82 13.62 -18.84
CA ILE A 502 14.75 14.13 -20.21
C ILE A 502 13.69 13.39 -21.03
N GLY A 503 13.41 13.91 -22.23
CA GLY A 503 12.50 13.27 -23.18
C GLY A 503 11.03 13.55 -22.89
N ASN A 504 10.20 13.20 -23.87
CA ASN A 504 8.77 13.43 -23.83
C ASN A 504 8.00 12.14 -24.04
N ILE A 505 6.84 12.03 -23.39
CA ILE A 505 5.92 10.92 -23.56
C ILE A 505 4.78 11.41 -24.44
N THR A 506 4.53 10.70 -25.53
CA THR A 506 3.45 10.98 -26.48
C THR A 506 2.52 9.79 -26.58
N LEU A 507 1.21 10.02 -26.51
CA LEU A 507 0.18 9.00 -26.70
C LEU A 507 -0.22 8.95 -28.18
N GLU A 508 -0.20 7.77 -28.80
CA GLU A 508 -0.69 7.63 -30.17
C GLU A 508 -2.23 7.65 -30.18
N LYS A 509 -2.81 8.44 -31.10
CA LYS A 509 -4.27 8.61 -31.21
C LYS A 509 -4.94 7.36 -31.81
N LYS A 510 -4.30 6.73 -32.80
CA LYS A 510 -4.85 5.61 -33.59
C LYS A 510 -4.50 4.22 -33.06
N SER A 511 -3.55 4.12 -32.12
CA SER A 511 -3.11 2.84 -31.56
C SER A 511 -3.20 2.87 -30.03
N ASN A 512 -3.22 1.69 -29.39
CA ASN A 512 -3.12 1.58 -27.94
C ASN A 512 -1.66 1.73 -27.45
N MET A 513 -0.81 2.42 -28.21
CA MET A 513 0.60 2.61 -27.91
C MET A 513 0.90 4.00 -27.36
N SER A 514 1.93 4.05 -26.54
CA SER A 514 2.55 5.23 -25.96
C SER A 514 4.03 5.19 -26.23
N ASN A 515 4.64 6.35 -26.43
CA ASN A 515 6.04 6.43 -26.82
C ASN A 515 6.78 7.40 -25.90
N PHE A 516 7.87 6.95 -25.29
CA PHE A 516 8.90 7.83 -24.75
C PHE A 516 9.87 8.17 -25.88
N LYS A 517 10.15 9.47 -26.09
CA LYS A 517 11.03 9.95 -27.19
C LYS A 517 12.03 10.98 -26.68
N VAL A 518 13.29 10.82 -27.10
CA VAL A 518 14.35 11.83 -26.97
C VAL A 518 14.81 12.21 -28.36
N THR A 519 14.63 13.49 -28.71
CA THR A 519 14.91 14.02 -30.07
C THR A 519 15.88 15.20 -30.09
N LYS A 520 16.06 15.89 -28.96
CA LYS A 520 17.01 17.01 -28.86
C LYS A 520 18.44 16.48 -28.92
N LEU A 521 19.25 16.98 -29.85
CA LEU A 521 20.66 16.57 -30.03
C LEU A 521 21.48 16.74 -28.75
N GLU A 522 21.29 17.84 -28.03
CA GLU A 522 21.95 18.08 -26.74
C GLU A 522 21.67 16.95 -25.73
N HIS A 523 20.40 16.57 -25.58
CA HIS A 523 20.01 15.49 -24.67
C HIS A 523 20.54 14.13 -25.13
N ILE A 524 20.55 13.89 -26.44
CA ILE A 524 21.09 12.66 -27.02
C ILE A 524 22.58 12.53 -26.68
N GLY A 525 23.37 13.59 -26.92
CA GLY A 525 24.81 13.60 -26.63
C GLY A 525 25.13 13.51 -25.15
N LYS A 526 24.37 14.22 -24.30
CA LYS A 526 24.65 14.32 -22.87
C LYS A 526 24.20 13.09 -22.07
N TYR A 527 23.11 12.43 -22.47
CA TYR A 527 22.50 11.37 -21.66
C TYR A 527 22.37 10.03 -22.38
N ILE A 528 21.97 10.01 -23.66
CA ILE A 528 21.71 8.75 -24.38
C ILE A 528 23.01 8.09 -24.81
N ILE A 529 23.87 8.79 -25.54
CA ILE A 529 25.14 8.24 -26.03
C ILE A 529 25.99 7.67 -24.89
N PRO A 530 26.23 8.38 -23.76
CA PRO A 530 27.05 7.87 -22.67
C PRO A 530 26.52 6.58 -22.02
N ILE A 531 25.19 6.41 -21.95
CA ILE A 531 24.60 5.19 -21.37
C ILE A 531 24.91 3.98 -22.26
N PHE A 532 24.65 4.10 -23.56
CA PHE A 532 24.80 3.00 -24.52
C PHE A 532 26.26 2.77 -24.97
N ASP A 533 27.14 3.75 -24.76
CA ASP A 533 28.60 3.57 -24.87
C ASP A 533 29.16 2.80 -23.68
N LYS A 534 28.70 3.11 -22.47
CA LYS A 534 29.12 2.40 -21.26
C LYS A 534 28.55 0.97 -21.22
N TYR A 535 27.32 0.79 -21.69
CA TYR A 535 26.61 -0.49 -21.67
C TYR A 535 26.10 -0.82 -23.08
N PRO A 536 26.88 -1.60 -23.86
CA PRO A 536 26.50 -1.99 -25.21
C PRO A 536 25.20 -2.81 -25.23
N LEU A 537 24.42 -2.63 -26.30
CA LEU A 537 23.25 -3.46 -26.59
C LEU A 537 23.69 -4.85 -27.04
N LEU A 538 22.89 -5.84 -26.67
CA LEU A 538 23.19 -7.25 -26.92
C LEU A 538 22.47 -7.78 -28.16
N THR A 539 21.50 -7.06 -28.70
CA THR A 539 20.78 -7.46 -29.92
C THR A 539 21.31 -6.74 -31.17
N THR A 540 20.74 -7.06 -32.33
CA THR A 540 20.84 -6.29 -33.58
C THR A 540 20.59 -4.78 -33.40
N LYS A 541 19.96 -4.35 -32.31
CA LYS A 541 19.83 -2.92 -31.98
C LYS A 541 21.17 -2.22 -31.72
N GLN A 542 22.25 -2.94 -31.39
CA GLN A 542 23.60 -2.34 -31.32
C GLN A 542 24.02 -1.73 -32.66
N TYR A 543 23.74 -2.40 -33.78
CA TYR A 543 24.01 -1.86 -35.11
C TYR A 543 23.27 -0.53 -35.34
N ASN A 544 21.99 -0.50 -34.93
CA ASN A 544 21.17 0.69 -35.06
C ASN A 544 21.68 1.84 -34.18
N TYR A 545 22.17 1.53 -32.97
CA TYR A 545 22.81 2.49 -32.09
C TYR A 545 24.11 3.05 -32.69
N GLU A 546 25.00 2.20 -33.21
CA GLU A 546 26.25 2.67 -33.84
C GLU A 546 25.99 3.60 -35.03
N ARG A 547 25.03 3.23 -35.89
CA ARG A 547 24.59 4.08 -36.99
C ARG A 547 24.02 5.41 -36.48
N PHE A 548 23.21 5.37 -35.43
CA PHE A 548 22.63 6.55 -34.79
C PHE A 548 23.71 7.46 -34.15
N LYS A 549 24.73 6.89 -33.53
CA LYS A 549 25.89 7.58 -32.95
C LYS A 549 26.75 8.24 -34.03
N LYS A 550 27.06 7.54 -35.12
CA LYS A 550 27.76 8.11 -36.28
C LYS A 550 26.99 9.31 -36.86
N ALA A 551 25.67 9.16 -37.03
CA ALA A 551 24.82 10.23 -37.50
C ALA A 551 24.81 11.44 -36.55
N TYR A 552 24.83 11.21 -35.22
CA TYR A 552 24.93 12.28 -34.23
C TYR A 552 26.21 13.12 -34.43
N TYR A 553 27.38 12.49 -34.55
CA TYR A 553 28.64 13.19 -34.74
C TYR A 553 28.69 13.99 -36.05
N ILE A 554 28.11 13.46 -37.13
CA ILE A 554 27.98 14.21 -38.40
C ILE A 554 27.09 15.45 -38.22
N MET A 555 25.98 15.32 -37.50
CA MET A 555 25.06 16.44 -37.29
C MET A 555 25.69 17.59 -36.49
N ILE A 556 26.44 17.27 -35.43
CA ILE A 556 27.05 18.28 -34.54
C ILE A 556 28.37 18.86 -35.07
N ASN A 557 29.01 18.22 -36.06
CA ASN A 557 30.29 18.68 -36.59
C ASN A 557 30.14 20.05 -37.27
N LYS A 558 30.87 21.07 -36.79
CA LYS A 558 30.83 22.43 -37.34
C LYS A 558 31.74 22.62 -38.57
N ASN A 559 32.66 21.69 -38.81
CA ASN A 559 33.71 21.80 -39.84
C ASN A 559 33.29 21.24 -41.21
N ILE A 560 32.07 20.72 -41.33
CA ILE A 560 31.54 20.17 -42.59
C ILE A 560 30.29 20.93 -43.02
N THR A 561 30.17 21.14 -44.33
CA THR A 561 29.08 21.90 -44.94
C THR A 561 27.75 21.15 -44.81
N THR A 562 26.64 21.89 -44.94
CA THR A 562 25.29 21.29 -44.92
C THR A 562 25.10 20.27 -46.05
N PHE A 563 25.73 20.48 -47.22
CA PHE A 563 25.70 19.54 -48.33
C PHE A 563 26.39 18.22 -47.99
N GLU A 564 27.62 18.29 -47.46
CA GLU A 564 28.37 17.10 -47.04
C GLU A 564 27.66 16.33 -45.92
N LYS A 565 27.08 17.04 -44.93
CA LYS A 565 26.24 16.41 -43.89
C LYS A 565 25.10 15.62 -44.50
N ASN A 566 24.38 16.22 -45.46
CA ASN A 566 23.26 15.58 -46.12
C ASN A 566 23.69 14.32 -46.89
N SER A 567 24.82 14.37 -47.60
CA SER A 567 25.38 13.23 -48.33
C SER A 567 25.69 12.05 -47.40
N LYS A 568 26.51 12.30 -46.36
CA LYS A 568 26.91 11.27 -45.38
C LYS A 568 25.71 10.68 -44.61
N LEU A 569 24.71 11.49 -44.26
CA LEU A 569 23.52 11.01 -43.56
C LEU A 569 22.58 10.20 -44.47
N ASN A 570 22.49 10.54 -45.75
CA ASN A 570 21.75 9.74 -46.73
C ASN A 570 22.38 8.34 -46.88
N GLU A 571 23.69 8.26 -47.02
CA GLU A 571 24.43 7.00 -47.09
C GLU A 571 24.18 6.14 -45.85
N LEU A 572 24.36 6.71 -44.65
CA LEU A 572 24.10 6.01 -43.38
C LEU A 572 22.66 5.50 -43.28
N LYS A 573 21.67 6.27 -43.74
CA LYS A 573 20.25 5.88 -43.67
C LYS A 573 19.97 4.59 -44.47
N LEU A 574 20.69 4.35 -45.56
CA LEU A 574 20.50 3.19 -46.44
C LEU A 574 21.11 1.90 -45.86
N LEU A 575 22.09 2.02 -44.97
CA LEU A 575 22.75 0.88 -44.35
C LEU A 575 21.78 0.02 -43.53
N LYS A 576 21.80 -1.30 -43.75
CA LYS A 576 21.07 -2.31 -42.97
C LYS A 576 22.05 -3.33 -42.41
N PRO A 577 21.76 -3.94 -41.24
CA PRO A 577 22.59 -5.02 -40.74
C PRO A 577 22.46 -6.24 -41.66
N GLU A 578 23.55 -6.97 -41.83
CA GLU A 578 23.52 -8.31 -42.43
C GLU A 578 22.65 -9.26 -41.61
N LEU A 579 22.06 -10.28 -42.24
CA LEU A 579 21.23 -11.27 -41.55
C LEU A 579 22.01 -12.07 -40.48
N SER A 580 23.32 -12.21 -40.68
CA SER A 580 24.27 -12.86 -39.77
C SER A 580 24.80 -11.91 -38.68
N TYR A 581 24.34 -10.66 -38.63
CA TYR A 581 24.85 -9.70 -37.67
C TYR A 581 24.58 -10.16 -36.23
N ILE A 582 25.64 -10.14 -35.43
CA ILE A 582 25.59 -10.31 -33.98
C ILE A 582 26.33 -9.13 -33.35
N SER A 583 25.84 -8.66 -32.19
CA SER A 583 26.48 -7.57 -31.44
C SER A 583 27.97 -7.89 -31.18
N PRO A 584 28.89 -6.92 -31.36
CA PRO A 584 30.34 -7.13 -31.25
C PRO A 584 30.78 -7.77 -29.93
N ILE A 585 30.03 -7.54 -28.85
CA ILE A 585 30.29 -8.12 -27.53
C ILE A 585 30.25 -9.66 -27.55
N PHE A 586 29.51 -10.24 -28.49
CA PHE A 586 29.51 -11.69 -28.72
C PHE A 586 30.50 -12.09 -29.81
N LYS A 587 30.85 -11.23 -30.78
CA LYS A 587 31.81 -11.58 -31.85
C LYS A 587 33.18 -11.99 -31.32
N VAL A 588 33.66 -11.30 -30.28
CA VAL A 588 34.93 -11.66 -29.61
C VAL A 588 34.86 -13.08 -29.08
N SER A 589 33.77 -13.43 -28.40
CA SER A 589 33.53 -14.78 -27.88
C SER A 589 33.16 -15.80 -28.96
N LEU A 590 32.64 -15.36 -30.12
CA LEU A 590 32.22 -16.23 -31.24
C LEU A 590 33.39 -16.66 -32.14
N ASN A 591 34.41 -15.82 -32.28
CA ASN A 591 35.61 -16.15 -33.06
C ASN A 591 36.46 -17.25 -32.39
N GLU A 592 36.28 -17.49 -31.09
CA GLU A 592 36.91 -18.57 -30.31
C GLU A 592 36.17 -19.94 -30.45
N LEU A 593 35.09 -20.04 -31.24
CA LEU A 593 34.10 -21.14 -31.21
C LEU A 593 34.24 -22.27 -32.24
N LYS A 594 35.44 -22.63 -32.72
CA LYS A 594 35.54 -23.63 -33.80
C LYS A 594 35.18 -25.10 -33.45
N ASN A 595 34.90 -25.46 -32.18
CA ASN A 595 34.61 -26.86 -31.77
C ASN A 595 33.34 -27.03 -30.91
N ILE A 596 32.60 -28.13 -31.13
CA ILE A 596 31.25 -28.42 -30.58
C ILE A 596 31.25 -28.78 -29.08
N GLU A 597 32.30 -29.41 -28.54
CA GLU A 597 32.45 -29.64 -27.08
C GLU A 597 32.52 -28.34 -26.26
N ASN A 598 32.70 -27.21 -26.95
CA ASN A 598 32.90 -25.92 -26.32
C ASN A 598 31.55 -25.17 -26.10
N ILE A 599 30.43 -25.60 -26.67
CA ILE A 599 29.15 -24.85 -26.69
C ILE A 599 28.65 -24.49 -25.27
N GLU A 600 28.66 -25.41 -24.30
CA GLU A 600 28.21 -25.12 -22.94
C GLU A 600 29.15 -24.16 -22.18
N LYS A 601 30.47 -24.36 -22.32
CA LYS A 601 31.50 -23.46 -21.76
C LYS A 601 31.40 -22.07 -22.39
N ASN A 602 31.01 -22.00 -23.66
CA ASN A 602 30.86 -20.78 -24.42
C ASN A 602 29.56 -20.04 -24.09
N ILE A 603 28.44 -20.75 -23.95
CA ILE A 603 27.19 -20.16 -23.43
C ILE A 603 27.44 -19.61 -22.02
N LYS A 604 28.21 -20.31 -21.19
CA LYS A 604 28.62 -19.79 -19.87
C LYS A 604 29.46 -18.52 -19.97
N ASN A 605 30.40 -18.43 -20.92
CA ASN A 605 31.21 -17.22 -21.08
C ASN A 605 30.40 -16.05 -21.62
N ILE A 606 29.59 -16.32 -22.64
CA ILE A 606 28.70 -15.38 -23.30
C ILE A 606 27.65 -14.84 -22.32
N SER A 607 27.06 -15.70 -21.49
CA SER A 607 26.02 -15.32 -20.54
C SER A 607 26.52 -14.37 -19.44
N LYS A 608 27.83 -14.27 -19.20
CA LYS A 608 28.40 -13.24 -18.30
C LYS A 608 28.12 -11.81 -18.76
N ASN A 609 27.94 -11.61 -20.07
CA ASN A 609 27.61 -10.30 -20.63
C ASN A 609 26.17 -9.88 -20.33
N LEU A 610 25.27 -10.83 -20.01
CA LEU A 610 23.88 -10.55 -19.66
C LEU A 610 23.79 -10.32 -18.16
N THR A 611 23.97 -9.07 -17.74
CA THR A 611 23.84 -8.73 -16.33
C THR A 611 22.40 -8.93 -15.85
N LYS A 612 22.22 -9.17 -14.54
CA LYS A 612 20.88 -9.32 -13.94
C LYS A 612 19.94 -8.14 -14.24
N PRO A 613 20.35 -6.86 -14.14
CA PRO A 613 19.50 -5.72 -14.53
C PRO A 613 19.07 -5.78 -16.00
N TRP A 614 20.01 -6.10 -16.91
CA TRP A 614 19.73 -6.20 -18.34
C TRP A 614 18.67 -7.26 -18.61
N ILE A 615 18.81 -8.46 -18.04
CA ILE A 615 17.84 -9.56 -18.22
C ILE A 615 16.46 -9.15 -17.72
N ILE A 616 16.37 -8.49 -16.56
CA ILE A 616 15.10 -8.00 -16.04
C ILE A 616 14.47 -7.00 -17.02
N GLY A 617 15.24 -6.02 -17.51
CA GLY A 617 14.74 -5.04 -18.47
C GLY A 617 14.26 -5.68 -19.76
N PHE A 618 15.02 -6.63 -20.30
CA PHE A 618 14.68 -7.35 -21.52
C PHE A 618 13.41 -8.19 -21.35
N ILE A 619 13.25 -8.88 -20.22
CA ILE A 619 12.07 -9.72 -19.92
C ILE A 619 10.85 -8.86 -19.62
N GLU A 620 11.03 -7.67 -19.05
CA GLU A 620 9.92 -6.73 -18.86
C GLU A 620 9.36 -6.21 -20.19
N ALA A 621 10.21 -6.08 -21.20
CA ALA A 621 9.81 -5.74 -22.56
C ALA A 621 9.20 -6.96 -23.29
N GLU A 622 9.99 -8.02 -23.49
CA GLU A 622 9.69 -9.13 -24.40
C GLU A 622 9.05 -10.36 -23.72
N GLY A 623 9.22 -10.50 -22.41
CA GLY A 623 8.80 -11.69 -21.67
C GLY A 623 7.27 -11.81 -21.52
N SER A 624 6.77 -13.03 -21.62
CA SER A 624 5.36 -13.36 -21.45
C SER A 624 5.15 -14.32 -20.29
N PHE A 625 4.46 -13.85 -19.26
CA PHE A 625 3.93 -14.68 -18.17
C PHE A 625 2.48 -14.99 -18.48
N TYR A 626 2.14 -16.28 -18.61
CA TYR A 626 0.80 -16.69 -19.00
C TYR A 626 0.34 -17.94 -18.28
N ILE A 627 -0.96 -18.19 -18.33
CA ILE A 627 -1.58 -19.43 -17.91
C ILE A 627 -2.24 -20.00 -19.15
N THR A 628 -2.06 -21.29 -19.41
CA THR A 628 -2.62 -21.97 -20.57
C THR A 628 -3.43 -23.19 -20.15
N LYS A 629 -4.46 -23.51 -20.93
CA LYS A 629 -5.25 -24.73 -20.76
C LYS A 629 -4.57 -25.83 -21.57
N LYS A 630 -4.12 -26.90 -20.91
CA LYS A 630 -3.53 -28.06 -21.59
C LYS A 630 -4.58 -29.08 -21.98
N ASP A 631 -5.54 -29.33 -21.08
CA ASP A 631 -6.62 -30.30 -21.24
C ASP A 631 -7.94 -29.76 -20.68
N ILE A 632 -9.05 -30.51 -20.81
CA ILE A 632 -10.41 -30.12 -20.39
C ILE A 632 -10.44 -29.53 -18.97
N ASN A 633 -9.66 -30.11 -18.04
CA ASN A 633 -9.60 -29.70 -16.64
C ASN A 633 -8.21 -29.26 -16.14
N ARG A 634 -7.20 -29.09 -17.02
CA ARG A 634 -5.81 -28.80 -16.60
C ARG A 634 -5.32 -27.44 -17.07
N TYR A 635 -5.01 -26.57 -16.11
CA TYR A 635 -4.39 -25.27 -16.35
C TYR A 635 -2.94 -25.26 -15.85
N GLU A 636 -2.03 -24.85 -16.73
CA GLU A 636 -0.60 -24.77 -16.46
C GLU A 636 -0.09 -23.36 -16.58
N MET A 637 0.86 -23.03 -15.71
CA MET A 637 1.62 -21.79 -15.81
C MET A 637 2.64 -21.94 -16.92
N GLY A 638 2.75 -20.92 -17.76
CA GLY A 638 3.75 -20.87 -18.80
C GLY A 638 4.54 -19.57 -18.76
N PHE A 639 5.76 -19.68 -19.24
CA PHE A 639 6.64 -18.55 -19.52
C PHE A 639 7.21 -18.70 -20.92
N GLY A 640 7.19 -17.61 -21.69
CA GLY A 640 7.68 -17.61 -23.06
C GLY A 640 8.38 -16.31 -23.45
N ILE A 641 9.39 -16.45 -24.31
CA ILE A 641 10.07 -15.35 -25.01
C ILE A 641 10.31 -15.79 -26.45
N THR A 642 10.19 -14.86 -27.40
CA THR A 642 10.46 -15.09 -28.81
C THR A 642 11.51 -14.14 -29.34
N GLN A 643 12.36 -14.59 -30.25
CA GLN A 643 13.32 -13.72 -30.96
C GLN A 643 13.47 -14.16 -32.43
N LYS A 644 13.67 -13.20 -33.33
CA LYS A 644 13.88 -13.45 -34.77
C LYS A 644 15.36 -13.59 -35.09
N LEU A 645 16.06 -12.46 -35.16
CA LEU A 645 17.48 -12.39 -35.53
C LEU A 645 18.39 -12.72 -34.34
N ASP A 646 17.96 -12.40 -33.13
CA ASP A 646 18.77 -12.46 -31.90
C ASP A 646 18.55 -13.76 -31.10
N TYR A 647 18.44 -14.90 -31.78
CA TYR A 647 18.09 -16.18 -31.15
C TYR A 647 19.13 -16.70 -30.15
N HIS A 648 20.40 -16.31 -30.30
CA HIS A 648 21.48 -16.62 -29.37
C HIS A 648 21.20 -16.09 -27.95
N ILE A 649 20.47 -14.97 -27.83
CA ILE A 649 20.02 -14.42 -26.54
C ILE A 649 19.10 -15.41 -25.80
N LEU A 650 18.26 -16.17 -26.52
CA LEU A 650 17.39 -17.18 -25.92
C LEU A 650 18.22 -18.30 -25.29
N TYR A 651 19.32 -18.73 -25.91
CA TYR A 651 20.24 -19.73 -25.34
C TYR A 651 20.91 -19.21 -24.06
N CYS A 652 21.30 -17.93 -24.04
CA CYS A 652 21.89 -17.31 -22.86
C CYS A 652 20.88 -17.22 -21.71
N ILE A 653 19.64 -16.81 -21.99
CA ILE A 653 18.57 -16.73 -21.00
C ILE A 653 18.21 -18.13 -20.48
N LYS A 654 18.11 -19.13 -21.37
CA LYS A 654 17.89 -20.54 -20.98
C LYS A 654 18.93 -20.99 -19.96
N TYR A 655 20.21 -20.71 -20.23
CA TYR A 655 21.31 -21.08 -19.34
C TYR A 655 21.24 -20.36 -17.99
N LEU A 656 21.08 -19.03 -18.00
CA LEU A 656 21.07 -18.22 -16.77
C LEU A 656 19.88 -18.51 -15.85
N LEU A 657 18.72 -18.82 -16.43
CA LEU A 657 17.53 -19.20 -15.69
C LEU A 657 17.48 -20.70 -15.39
N CYS A 658 18.52 -21.46 -15.75
CA CYS A 658 18.60 -22.91 -15.56
C CYS A 658 17.36 -23.66 -16.11
N LEU A 659 16.88 -23.29 -17.31
CA LEU A 659 15.69 -23.89 -17.91
C LEU A 659 16.05 -25.15 -18.68
N LYS A 660 15.29 -26.22 -18.46
CA LYS A 660 15.48 -27.51 -19.14
C LYS A 660 14.80 -27.57 -20.50
N CYS A 661 13.85 -26.68 -20.79
CA CYS A 661 13.12 -26.67 -22.05
C CYS A 661 14.02 -26.40 -23.28
N ASN A 662 13.63 -26.93 -24.43
CA ASN A 662 14.37 -26.72 -25.69
C ASN A 662 13.84 -25.50 -26.44
N ILE A 663 14.76 -24.79 -27.09
CA ILE A 663 14.43 -23.67 -27.97
C ILE A 663 13.91 -24.24 -29.28
N ARG A 664 12.74 -23.79 -29.72
CA ARG A 664 12.07 -24.27 -30.94
C ARG A 664 12.11 -23.20 -32.01
N LYS A 665 12.43 -23.57 -33.25
CA LYS A 665 12.28 -22.69 -34.43
C LYS A 665 10.89 -22.86 -35.01
N LYS A 666 10.19 -21.76 -35.28
CA LYS A 666 8.93 -21.74 -36.04
C LYS A 666 9.23 -21.35 -37.48
N GLU A 667 9.35 -22.34 -38.35
CA GLU A 667 9.76 -22.14 -39.75
C GLU A 667 8.83 -21.18 -40.51
N LYS A 668 7.51 -21.39 -40.40
CA LYS A 668 6.48 -20.56 -41.07
C LYS A 668 6.60 -19.05 -40.83
N HIS A 669 7.16 -18.64 -39.70
CA HIS A 669 7.23 -17.24 -39.29
C HIS A 669 8.67 -16.77 -38.99
N ASN A 670 9.66 -17.63 -39.23
CA ASN A 670 11.08 -17.42 -39.03
C ASN A 670 11.44 -16.74 -37.68
N TYR A 671 10.98 -17.34 -36.58
CA TYR A 671 11.39 -16.93 -35.23
C TYR A 671 11.65 -18.13 -34.32
N TYR A 672 12.45 -17.91 -33.28
CA TYR A 672 12.79 -18.87 -32.25
C TYR A 672 11.98 -18.60 -30.98
N ILE A 673 11.65 -19.66 -30.27
CA ILE A 673 10.83 -19.63 -29.06
C ILE A 673 11.56 -20.35 -27.93
N LEU A 674 11.76 -19.66 -26.81
CA LEU A 674 12.04 -20.25 -25.52
C LEU A 674 10.74 -20.24 -24.71
N ASP A 675 10.15 -21.42 -24.49
CA ASP A 675 8.84 -21.53 -23.87
C ASP A 675 8.79 -22.76 -22.96
N THR A 676 8.25 -22.60 -21.76
CA THR A 676 8.17 -23.67 -20.76
C THR A 676 6.87 -23.60 -19.97
N THR A 677 6.38 -24.78 -19.61
CA THR A 677 5.25 -25.00 -18.70
C THR A 677 5.64 -25.92 -17.54
N THR A 678 6.92 -26.33 -17.46
CA THR A 678 7.36 -27.30 -16.46
C THR A 678 7.49 -26.64 -15.09
N LYS A 679 7.03 -27.31 -14.04
CA LYS A 679 7.03 -26.74 -12.68
C LYS A 679 8.43 -26.31 -12.22
N LEU A 680 9.47 -27.07 -12.57
CA LEU A 680 10.86 -26.77 -12.21
C LEU A 680 11.35 -25.48 -12.87
N ASP A 681 11.16 -25.35 -14.18
CA ASP A 681 11.56 -24.14 -14.91
C ASP A 681 10.82 -22.90 -14.38
N ILE A 682 9.52 -23.05 -14.09
CA ILE A 682 8.69 -22.00 -13.51
C ILE A 682 9.21 -21.58 -12.13
N LEU A 683 9.65 -22.52 -11.28
CA LEU A 683 10.27 -22.20 -10.00
C LEU A 683 11.57 -21.41 -10.15
N ASN A 684 12.44 -21.82 -11.09
CA ASN A 684 13.70 -21.12 -11.36
C ASN A 684 13.45 -19.68 -11.84
N ILE A 685 12.44 -19.47 -12.70
CA ILE A 685 12.01 -18.15 -13.15
C ILE A 685 11.50 -17.31 -11.98
N ILE A 686 10.64 -17.89 -11.11
CA ILE A 686 10.09 -17.19 -9.95
C ILE A 686 11.21 -16.73 -9.01
N ASP A 687 12.19 -17.60 -8.73
CA ASP A 687 13.31 -17.31 -7.85
C ASP A 687 14.20 -16.18 -8.43
N TYR A 688 14.52 -16.27 -9.73
CA TYR A 688 15.41 -15.31 -10.38
C TYR A 688 14.87 -13.88 -10.37
N PHE A 689 13.58 -13.70 -10.67
CA PHE A 689 12.95 -12.39 -10.88
C PHE A 689 12.31 -11.78 -9.63
N GLN A 690 12.26 -12.51 -8.52
CA GLN A 690 11.55 -12.09 -7.31
C GLN A 690 11.97 -10.68 -6.86
N ASN A 691 11.00 -9.76 -6.78
CA ASN A 691 11.14 -8.37 -6.33
C ASN A 691 11.98 -7.41 -7.19
N ASN A 692 12.39 -7.80 -8.41
CA ASN A 692 13.32 -6.98 -9.20
C ASN A 692 12.68 -6.23 -10.39
N MET A 693 11.53 -6.70 -10.89
CA MET A 693 10.81 -6.09 -12.03
C MET A 693 10.07 -4.79 -11.67
N LYS A 694 9.88 -3.93 -12.67
CA LYS A 694 9.13 -2.66 -12.62
C LYS A 694 7.82 -2.72 -13.45
N GLY A 695 7.17 -1.58 -13.64
CA GLY A 695 6.01 -1.45 -14.55
C GLY A 695 4.81 -2.37 -14.25
N MET A 696 4.00 -2.62 -15.28
CA MET A 696 2.86 -3.55 -15.23
C MET A 696 3.30 -5.02 -15.32
N LYS A 697 4.43 -5.32 -15.97
CA LYS A 697 4.95 -6.70 -16.03
C LYS A 697 5.32 -7.24 -14.64
N SER A 698 5.83 -6.40 -13.73
CA SER A 698 6.03 -6.77 -12.32
C SER A 698 4.73 -7.19 -11.63
N PHE A 699 3.61 -6.55 -11.97
CA PHE A 699 2.30 -6.91 -11.43
C PHE A 699 1.81 -8.24 -12.03
N GLU A 700 1.93 -8.42 -13.35
CA GLU A 700 1.64 -9.70 -14.02
C GLU A 700 2.45 -10.85 -13.40
N PHE A 701 3.77 -10.68 -13.26
CA PHE A 701 4.67 -11.65 -12.66
C PHE A 701 4.30 -11.98 -11.21
N LYS A 702 3.93 -10.99 -10.40
CA LYS A 702 3.51 -11.22 -9.00
C LYS A 702 2.21 -12.01 -8.89
N ILE A 703 1.24 -11.75 -9.77
CA ILE A 703 -0.01 -12.51 -9.82
C ILE A 703 0.28 -13.92 -10.33
N TRP A 704 1.03 -14.03 -11.42
CA TRP A 704 1.41 -15.29 -12.04
C TRP A 704 2.20 -16.19 -11.08
N SER A 705 3.26 -15.70 -10.44
CA SER A 705 4.09 -16.47 -9.51
C SER A 705 3.31 -17.04 -8.30
N LYS A 706 2.25 -16.36 -7.85
CA LYS A 706 1.35 -16.85 -6.79
C LYS A 706 0.46 -18.03 -7.22
N CYS A 707 0.40 -18.34 -8.52
CA CYS A 707 -0.43 -19.43 -9.06
C CYS A 707 0.16 -20.83 -8.86
N ILE A 708 1.41 -20.94 -8.41
CA ILE A 708 2.17 -22.19 -8.49
C ILE A 708 1.56 -23.35 -7.71
N ASN A 709 0.89 -23.05 -6.58
CA ASN A 709 0.23 -24.02 -5.72
C ASN A 709 -1.30 -23.87 -5.72
N LYS A 710 -1.86 -23.21 -6.75
CA LYS A 710 -3.30 -22.91 -6.86
C LYS A 710 -4.05 -24.00 -7.61
N SER A 711 -5.34 -24.16 -7.29
CA SER A 711 -6.24 -25.09 -7.97
C SER A 711 -6.47 -24.67 -9.43
N ASN A 712 -7.01 -25.58 -10.26
CA ASN A 712 -7.32 -25.26 -11.67
C ASN A 712 -8.38 -24.15 -11.81
N SER A 713 -9.37 -24.09 -10.92
CA SER A 713 -10.37 -23.01 -10.90
C SER A 713 -9.72 -21.66 -10.57
N GLU A 714 -8.86 -21.61 -9.55
CA GLU A 714 -8.13 -20.38 -9.19
C GLU A 714 -7.17 -19.94 -10.32
N LYS A 715 -6.54 -20.87 -11.03
CA LYS A 715 -5.69 -20.56 -12.19
C LYS A 715 -6.50 -19.97 -13.35
N LEU A 716 -7.73 -20.43 -13.58
CA LEU A 716 -8.64 -19.88 -14.58
C LEU A 716 -9.02 -18.43 -14.23
N ASP A 717 -9.38 -18.16 -12.98
CA ASP A 717 -9.68 -16.81 -12.52
C ASP A 717 -8.48 -15.87 -12.72
N ILE A 718 -7.28 -16.35 -12.43
CA ILE A 718 -6.06 -15.56 -12.61
C ILE A 718 -5.73 -15.37 -14.10
N GLN A 719 -5.97 -16.37 -14.95
CA GLN A 719 -5.85 -16.22 -16.39
C GLN A 719 -6.78 -15.11 -16.90
N PHE A 720 -8.03 -15.06 -16.40
CA PHE A 720 -8.99 -14.00 -16.74
C PHE A 720 -8.49 -12.62 -16.28
N ILE A 721 -7.95 -12.52 -15.06
CA ILE A 721 -7.35 -11.28 -14.54
C ILE A 721 -6.17 -10.82 -15.44
N LEU A 722 -5.24 -11.73 -15.76
CA LEU A 722 -4.07 -11.41 -16.61
C LEU A 722 -4.49 -10.94 -18.00
N ARG A 723 -5.55 -11.52 -18.59
CA ARG A 723 -6.11 -11.07 -19.88
C ARG A 723 -6.77 -9.70 -19.78
N LYS A 724 -7.58 -9.47 -18.75
CA LYS A 724 -8.28 -8.19 -18.53
C LYS A 724 -7.31 -7.03 -18.28
N LEU A 725 -6.15 -7.29 -17.66
CA LEU A 725 -5.10 -6.30 -17.47
C LEU A 725 -4.46 -5.82 -18.79
N LYS A 726 -4.45 -6.66 -19.82
CA LYS A 726 -3.87 -6.32 -21.14
C LYS A 726 -4.87 -5.65 -22.08
N SER A 727 -6.18 -5.78 -21.80
CA SER A 727 -7.26 -5.19 -22.60
C SER A 727 -7.65 -3.77 -22.18
N ASN A 728 -7.40 -3.41 -20.92
CA ASN A 728 -7.57 -2.06 -20.38
C ASN A 728 -6.28 -1.26 -20.51
#